data_AF-A0A938IQP3-F1
#
_entry.id   AF-A0A938IQP3-F1
#
_cell.length_a   1.000
_cell.length_b   1.000
_cell.length_c   1.000
_cell.angle_alpha   90.00
_cell.angle_beta   90.00
_cell.angle_gamma   90.00
#
_symmetry.space_group_name_H-M   'P 1'
#
loop_
_entity.id
_entity.type
_entity.pdbx_description
1 polymer ?
#
loop_
_entity_poly.entity_id
_entity_poly.type
_entity_poly.pdbx_seq_one_letter_code
_entity_poly.pdbx_strand_id
1 'polypeptide(L)'
;MNARLVSCLPVLVLFGAFAFMPSLRTVNADEPSLIAAANHQVAIPRAALGKEYLLSASSIPQTGAPTSTGLAGRVVVFELFHDGVDLYESGSGQVVTNDLPSRRLLATFPITAQDDQSITIDFNQGMKRLIAQGWYSSGRSSPEEHAMALELTHSRVFSVEQVKNRLVVRQAAQVRDRQSSPNLEARFEIRYFISPYKPTDIPPKENLDRDARYVRYFESQPQIELSTGRPSSKIARFDIREPVLFYYSANTPEPYVDAVREGILYWNRAFGKEVIKAEKAPDGVSAPNAELNIVQWVPFDNAGFAYADILIDPRTGQSLHGQAYITSVFAFSGKQKSRAILRTLTGNLKEEKKEEAKDDKKGHRHFGMPFLEPTCSCQWDTLEFSKQMVLGLEAILAEPDASEAKILLASQDYVRNVVAHEVGHVLGLRHNFAGSLGANVSPAELDQWFNDYLTKDALPDMKGKYTTNSIMEYSILQAAVFTGCKIRTTDDVLPHDKAAIQWGYADSLEAKENKLLFAPDDAQGTYGDVRTFDYGTEPILAEINEISTELRTLPNSLIESFVAAKAPLDPRDRIPLDEVNLNPNMRASMLAASYGGIFQWFQAGTRSLRLERDFPFVGPLNQEDLLKVRWEKLNDELKRAGGIDRVVFSFLPVNLQLNIKDAPQGAAAPEKFEAAKMTAKVAELLDSPAYKSFVGADGQTYAFTDEEKELIKKRAKLFFDEFEKEWLKRACQALGRAGRDLGVQALGTVSEDDVIAQLEKQIVALGRTIVMAKDEGKVRRGKLSKSTIEVTEFKYDAETRAAAAQMLADNIGSYRSWSREARGGIHNELKAEVESALNIPNLKAFSDAQLTRPLREWYLEQQSVLALLPPAPPPPGGAPGAPGGLTEPSASAEKPEH
;
A
#
# COMPACT_ATOMS: atom_id res chain seq x y z
N MET A 1 -17.65 75.84 -5.34
CA MET A 1 -17.11 77.14 -5.78
C MET A 1 -15.70 76.91 -6.31
N ASN A 2 -15.61 76.74 -7.64
CA ASN A 2 -14.78 77.50 -8.60
C ASN A 2 -13.28 77.14 -8.53
N ALA A 3 -12.57 76.78 -9.60
CA ALA A 3 -12.76 76.75 -11.06
C ALA A 3 -11.44 76.12 -11.62
N ARG A 4 -11.29 75.51 -12.81
CA ARG A 4 -11.95 75.66 -14.12
C ARG A 4 -11.54 74.46 -15.01
N LEU A 5 -12.48 74.02 -15.86
CA LEU A 5 -12.30 73.09 -16.97
C LEU A 5 -11.40 73.65 -18.10
N VAL A 6 -10.92 72.80 -19.02
CA VAL A 6 -11.41 72.68 -20.41
C VAL A 6 -10.69 71.55 -21.21
N SER A 7 -11.52 70.65 -21.77
CA SER A 7 -11.48 69.84 -23.03
C SER A 7 -10.18 69.15 -23.51
N CYS A 8 -10.15 68.02 -24.24
CA CYS A 8 -11.14 67.23 -24.98
C CYS A 8 -10.55 65.81 -25.27
N LEU A 9 -11.43 64.88 -25.68
CA LEU A 9 -11.30 63.42 -25.95
C LEU A 9 -9.96 62.83 -26.48
N PRO A 10 -9.64 61.55 -26.17
CA PRO A 10 -8.64 60.76 -26.89
C PRO A 10 -9.23 59.90 -28.03
N VAL A 11 -8.40 59.73 -29.06
CA VAL A 11 -8.56 58.91 -30.26
C VAL A 11 -8.08 57.48 -29.99
N LEU A 12 -8.82 56.50 -30.52
CA LEU A 12 -8.44 55.08 -30.60
C LEU A 12 -7.06 54.91 -31.29
N VAL A 13 -6.14 54.17 -30.66
CA VAL A 13 -4.99 53.56 -31.34
C VAL A 13 -4.93 52.08 -30.96
N LEU A 14 -4.99 51.23 -31.99
CA LEU A 14 -4.71 49.80 -31.92
C LEU A 14 -3.29 49.58 -31.37
N PHE A 15 -3.14 48.75 -30.34
CA PHE A 15 -1.87 48.11 -30.01
C PHE A 15 -1.97 46.61 -30.27
N GLY A 16 -1.11 46.14 -31.16
CA GLY A 16 -0.95 44.74 -31.52
C GLY A 16 -0.50 43.89 -30.34
N ALA A 17 -0.98 42.66 -30.34
CA ALA A 17 -0.59 41.61 -29.42
C ALA A 17 0.91 41.32 -29.53
N PHE A 18 1.67 41.62 -28.48
CA PHE A 18 2.97 41.01 -28.25
C PHE A 18 2.73 39.70 -27.50
N ALA A 19 2.95 38.59 -28.21
CA ALA A 19 3.12 37.29 -27.60
C ALA A 19 4.36 37.33 -26.69
N PHE A 20 4.16 37.12 -25.39
CA PHE A 20 5.25 36.90 -24.44
C PHE A 20 5.87 35.53 -24.74
N MET A 21 7.02 35.50 -25.42
CA MET A 21 7.90 34.34 -25.43
C MET A 21 8.63 34.28 -24.08
N PRO A 22 8.65 33.13 -23.39
CA PRO A 22 9.47 32.97 -22.20
C PRO A 22 10.96 33.05 -22.58
N SER A 23 11.73 33.76 -21.76
CA SER A 23 13.19 33.83 -21.84
C SER A 23 13.78 32.43 -21.71
N LEU A 24 14.05 31.78 -22.85
CA LEU A 24 14.86 30.58 -22.95
C LEU A 24 16.25 30.87 -22.37
N ARG A 25 16.74 30.00 -21.47
CA ARG A 25 18.11 30.02 -20.95
C ARG A 25 19.08 30.31 -22.09
N THR A 26 19.85 31.39 -21.97
CA THR A 26 21.07 31.57 -22.76
C THR A 26 22.07 30.51 -22.30
N VAL A 27 22.08 29.37 -23.00
CA VAL A 27 23.10 28.33 -22.87
C VAL A 27 24.39 28.91 -23.47
N ASN A 28 25.43 29.08 -22.66
CA ASN A 28 26.75 29.45 -23.17
C ASN A 28 27.25 28.33 -24.10
N ALA A 29 27.68 28.72 -25.30
CA ALA A 29 28.11 27.85 -26.39
C ALA A 29 29.55 27.30 -26.23
N ASP A 30 30.14 27.36 -25.03
CA ASP A 30 31.59 27.24 -24.85
C ASP A 30 32.11 25.82 -24.51
N GLU A 31 31.24 24.85 -24.19
CA GLU A 31 31.68 23.47 -23.91
C GLU A 31 31.40 22.54 -25.10
N PRO A 32 32.40 21.79 -25.58
CA PRO A 32 32.27 20.94 -26.76
C PRO A 32 31.25 19.83 -26.48
N SER A 33 30.12 19.87 -27.18
CA SER A 33 29.06 18.86 -27.05
C SER A 33 29.25 17.72 -28.07
N LEU A 34 28.77 16.54 -27.73
CA LEU A 34 28.61 15.47 -28.72
C LEU A 34 27.57 15.88 -29.77
N ILE A 35 27.67 15.34 -30.98
CA ILE A 35 26.86 15.76 -32.13
C ILE A 35 26.19 14.53 -32.76
N ALA A 36 24.92 14.67 -33.16
CA ALA A 36 24.24 13.68 -33.97
C ALA A 36 24.86 13.60 -35.38
N ALA A 37 25.26 12.41 -35.82
CA ALA A 37 25.82 12.16 -37.13
C ALA A 37 24.86 11.39 -38.04
N ALA A 38 25.19 11.32 -39.33
CA ALA A 38 24.44 10.53 -40.30
C ALA A 38 24.32 9.06 -39.86
N ASN A 39 23.28 8.37 -40.34
CA ASN A 39 23.02 6.96 -40.04
C ASN A 39 22.81 6.67 -38.53
N HIS A 40 22.30 7.63 -37.77
CA HIS A 40 22.07 7.52 -36.31
C HIS A 40 23.36 7.18 -35.55
N GLN A 41 24.48 7.76 -35.99
CA GLN A 41 25.78 7.64 -35.34
C GLN A 41 26.04 8.86 -34.44
N VAL A 42 27.09 8.77 -33.63
CA VAL A 42 27.51 9.86 -32.74
C VAL A 42 28.83 10.41 -33.23
N ALA A 43 28.90 11.70 -33.52
CA ALA A 43 30.14 12.41 -33.79
C ALA A 43 30.65 13.08 -32.51
N ILE A 44 31.92 12.84 -32.21
CA ILE A 44 32.64 13.39 -31.07
C ILE A 44 33.65 14.40 -31.63
N PRO A 45 33.44 15.71 -31.41
CA PRO A 45 34.46 16.71 -31.76
C PRO A 45 35.77 16.38 -31.07
N ARG A 46 36.93 16.59 -31.70
CA ARG A 46 38.21 16.30 -31.03
C ARG A 46 38.41 17.11 -29.75
N ALA A 47 37.82 18.30 -29.67
CA ALA A 47 37.80 19.12 -28.46
C ALA A 47 36.97 18.52 -27.30
N ALA A 48 36.03 17.61 -27.60
CA ALA A 48 35.20 16.89 -26.62
C ALA A 48 35.93 15.73 -25.94
N LEU A 49 37.00 15.20 -26.55
CA LEU A 49 37.77 14.10 -25.98
C LEU A 49 38.46 14.52 -24.67
N GLY A 50 38.46 13.62 -23.69
CA GLY A 50 39.03 13.88 -22.36
C GLY A 50 38.22 14.85 -21.49
N LYS A 51 37.03 15.28 -21.93
CA LYS A 51 36.09 16.09 -21.13
C LYS A 51 35.07 15.20 -20.43
N GLU A 52 34.59 15.65 -19.27
CA GLU A 52 33.55 14.95 -18.52
C GLU A 52 32.15 15.25 -19.10
N TYR A 53 31.32 14.22 -19.15
CA TYR A 53 29.92 14.25 -19.58
C TYR A 53 29.05 13.59 -18.52
N LEU A 54 27.85 14.12 -18.29
CA LEU A 54 26.83 13.39 -17.57
C LEU A 54 26.14 12.44 -18.54
N LEU A 55 26.32 11.14 -18.33
CA LEU A 55 25.55 10.09 -18.97
C LEU A 55 24.44 9.65 -18.03
N SER A 56 23.23 9.60 -18.56
CA SER A 56 22.09 9.05 -17.84
C SER A 56 21.17 8.33 -18.82
N ALA A 57 20.27 7.50 -18.31
CA ALA A 57 19.40 6.72 -19.16
C ALA A 57 18.05 6.41 -18.52
N SER A 58 17.07 6.12 -19.35
CA SER A 58 15.77 5.59 -18.95
C SER A 58 15.47 4.33 -19.75
N SER A 59 15.01 3.27 -19.09
CA SER A 59 14.53 2.04 -19.73
C SER A 59 13.00 2.02 -19.77
N ILE A 60 12.43 1.76 -20.94
CA ILE A 60 10.98 1.74 -21.18
C ILE A 60 10.61 0.33 -21.66
N PRO A 61 9.81 -0.45 -20.92
CA PRO A 61 9.39 -1.77 -21.35
C PRO A 61 8.51 -1.67 -22.59
N GLN A 62 8.71 -2.59 -23.53
CA GLN A 62 7.93 -2.67 -24.77
C GLN A 62 6.68 -3.56 -24.64
N THR A 63 6.35 -3.99 -23.43
CA THR A 63 5.20 -4.84 -23.10
C THR A 63 4.44 -4.23 -21.92
N GLY A 64 3.11 -4.31 -21.94
CA GLY A 64 2.27 -3.69 -20.91
C GLY A 64 2.13 -2.18 -21.12
N ALA A 65 2.08 -1.41 -20.04
CA ALA A 65 2.09 0.05 -20.11
C ALA A 65 3.53 0.58 -20.29
N PRO A 66 3.83 1.34 -21.35
CA PRO A 66 5.16 1.89 -21.58
C PRO A 66 5.41 3.03 -20.59
N THR A 67 6.10 2.70 -19.50
CA THR A 67 6.46 3.63 -18.43
C THR A 67 7.99 3.57 -18.25
N SER A 68 8.68 4.66 -17.93
CA SER A 68 10.15 4.64 -17.84
C SER A 68 10.70 4.39 -16.44
N THR A 69 11.78 3.63 -16.35
CA THR A 69 12.61 3.60 -15.13
C THR A 69 13.90 4.37 -15.39
N GLY A 70 14.09 5.48 -14.67
CA GLY A 70 15.35 6.21 -14.61
C GLY A 70 16.48 5.37 -14.04
N LEU A 71 17.61 5.36 -14.73
CA LEU A 71 18.83 4.66 -14.35
C LEU A 71 19.83 5.65 -13.75
N ALA A 72 20.74 5.15 -12.90
CA ALA A 72 21.78 5.92 -12.25
C ALA A 72 22.61 6.74 -13.24
N GLY A 73 22.64 8.06 -13.03
CA GLY A 73 23.54 8.96 -13.74
C GLY A 73 25.00 8.64 -13.41
N ARG A 74 25.87 8.80 -14.41
CA ARG A 74 27.33 8.60 -14.31
C ARG A 74 28.05 9.75 -14.97
N VAL A 75 29.16 10.18 -14.36
CA VAL A 75 30.07 11.12 -15.02
C VAL A 75 31.09 10.31 -15.82
N VAL A 76 31.13 10.53 -17.12
CA VAL A 76 31.87 9.71 -18.08
C VAL A 76 32.82 10.56 -18.95
N VAL A 77 33.83 9.94 -19.53
CA VAL A 77 34.83 10.57 -20.40
C VAL A 77 35.04 9.71 -21.64
N PHE A 78 35.09 10.34 -22.81
CA PHE A 78 35.43 9.69 -24.08
C PHE A 78 36.94 9.87 -24.36
N GLU A 79 37.65 8.76 -24.58
CA GLU A 79 39.07 8.76 -24.92
C GLU A 79 39.32 8.04 -26.24
N LEU A 80 40.13 8.65 -27.10
CA LEU A 80 40.48 8.07 -28.40
C LEU A 80 41.68 7.11 -28.29
N PHE A 81 41.53 5.93 -28.86
CA PHE A 81 42.59 4.96 -29.10
C PHE A 81 42.73 4.65 -30.59
N HIS A 82 43.79 3.91 -30.94
CA HIS A 82 44.09 3.55 -32.33
C HIS A 82 43.01 2.69 -33.01
N ASP A 83 42.22 1.97 -32.22
CA ASP A 83 41.26 0.93 -32.64
C ASP A 83 39.81 1.23 -32.22
N GLY A 84 39.57 2.34 -31.52
CA GLY A 84 38.24 2.70 -31.03
C GLY A 84 38.22 3.95 -30.15
N VAL A 85 37.03 4.31 -29.68
CA VAL A 85 36.84 5.32 -28.62
C VAL A 85 36.33 4.62 -27.38
N ASP A 86 37.06 4.71 -26.28
CA ASP A 86 36.64 4.18 -24.99
C ASP A 86 35.76 5.17 -24.24
N LEU A 87 34.78 4.63 -23.52
CA LEU A 87 33.96 5.34 -22.55
C LEU A 87 34.36 4.91 -21.15
N TYR A 88 34.98 5.81 -20.41
CA TYR A 88 35.33 5.58 -19.02
C TYR A 88 34.32 6.28 -18.10
N GLU A 89 33.99 5.64 -16.98
CA GLU A 89 33.42 6.35 -15.83
C GLU A 89 34.55 7.04 -15.06
N SER A 90 34.32 8.30 -14.69
CA SER A 90 35.28 9.07 -13.93
C SER A 90 35.42 8.53 -12.50
N GLY A 91 36.66 8.28 -12.08
CA GLY A 91 36.96 7.77 -10.73
C GLY A 91 36.75 8.80 -9.60
N SER A 92 36.53 10.07 -9.94
CA SER A 92 36.30 11.12 -8.94
C SER A 92 35.04 10.83 -8.11
N GLY A 93 35.22 10.74 -6.80
CA GLY A 93 34.17 10.33 -5.85
C GLY A 93 33.98 8.81 -5.75
N GLN A 94 34.78 7.99 -6.42
CA GLN A 94 34.70 6.52 -6.33
C GLN A 94 35.94 5.86 -5.74
N VAL A 95 37.05 6.60 -5.62
CA VAL A 95 38.30 6.12 -5.05
C VAL A 95 38.79 7.05 -3.94
N VAL A 96 39.60 6.50 -3.03
CA VAL A 96 40.20 7.22 -1.91
C VAL A 96 41.41 8.07 -2.29
N THR A 97 41.90 7.97 -3.53
CA THR A 97 43.08 8.73 -4.02
C THR A 97 42.99 8.99 -5.52
N ASN A 98 43.51 10.13 -5.96
CA ASN A 98 43.72 10.44 -7.38
C ASN A 98 45.14 10.08 -7.85
N ASP A 99 46.06 9.74 -6.94
CA ASP A 99 47.46 9.42 -7.25
C ASP A 99 47.60 8.07 -7.97
N LEU A 100 46.63 7.18 -7.78
CA LEU A 100 46.49 5.91 -8.48
C LEU A 100 45.28 6.00 -9.43
N PRO A 101 45.48 6.33 -10.71
CA PRO A 101 44.37 6.47 -11.65
C PRO A 101 43.67 5.11 -11.85
N SER A 102 42.45 5.00 -11.36
CA SER A 102 41.56 3.86 -11.64
C SER A 102 40.72 4.16 -12.88
N ARG A 103 40.87 3.36 -13.94
CA ARG A 103 40.06 3.49 -15.16
C ARG A 103 38.92 2.47 -15.15
N ARG A 104 37.67 2.95 -15.10
CA ARG A 104 36.47 2.10 -15.15
C ARG A 104 35.88 2.11 -16.57
N LEU A 105 36.29 1.16 -17.39
CA LEU A 105 35.79 1.04 -18.76
C LEU A 105 34.31 0.61 -18.76
N LEU A 106 33.45 1.39 -19.40
CA LEU A 106 32.03 1.09 -19.58
C LEU A 106 31.74 0.45 -20.94
N ALA A 107 32.32 1.02 -22.01
CA ALA A 107 32.13 0.58 -23.39
C ALA A 107 33.31 1.01 -24.28
N THR A 108 33.51 0.31 -25.39
CA THR A 108 34.44 0.70 -26.45
C THR A 108 33.66 0.78 -27.76
N PHE A 109 33.77 1.90 -28.45
CA PHE A 109 33.03 2.20 -29.66
C PHE A 109 33.91 2.08 -30.91
N PRO A 110 33.49 1.34 -31.95
CA PRO A 110 34.16 1.33 -33.23
C PRO A 110 34.09 2.70 -33.92
N ILE A 111 35.20 3.13 -34.51
CA ILE A 111 35.27 4.35 -35.33
C ILE A 111 34.77 4.01 -36.74
N THR A 112 33.78 4.77 -37.21
CA THR A 112 33.20 4.60 -38.56
C THR A 112 33.72 5.63 -39.55
N ALA A 113 34.08 6.81 -39.06
CA ALA A 113 34.74 7.87 -39.81
C ALA A 113 35.53 8.77 -38.85
N GLN A 114 36.59 9.41 -39.33
CA GLN A 114 37.28 10.46 -38.58
C GLN A 114 37.93 11.46 -39.54
N ASP A 115 38.04 12.71 -39.09
CA ASP A 115 38.75 13.79 -39.76
C ASP A 115 39.52 14.63 -38.73
N ASP A 116 40.05 15.78 -39.14
CA ASP A 116 40.82 16.68 -38.27
C ASP A 116 39.94 17.37 -37.21
N GLN A 117 38.61 17.37 -37.35
CA GLN A 117 37.67 18.06 -36.46
C GLN A 117 36.91 17.11 -35.55
N SER A 118 36.57 15.91 -36.00
CA SER A 118 35.64 15.00 -35.32
C SER A 118 35.90 13.52 -35.59
N ILE A 119 35.32 12.68 -34.72
CA ILE A 119 35.37 11.21 -34.79
C ILE A 119 33.96 10.69 -34.69
N THR A 120 33.51 9.96 -35.70
CA THR A 120 32.19 9.34 -35.72
C THR A 120 32.29 7.90 -35.23
N ILE A 121 31.41 7.53 -34.30
CA ILE A 121 31.38 6.21 -33.66
C ILE A 121 30.06 5.48 -33.89
N ASP A 122 30.13 4.15 -33.92
CA ASP A 122 28.95 3.28 -33.87
C ASP A 122 28.54 3.01 -32.42
N PHE A 123 27.62 3.84 -31.91
CA PHE A 123 27.10 3.71 -30.55
C PHE A 123 26.40 2.37 -30.32
N ASN A 124 25.70 1.84 -31.33
CA ASN A 124 24.96 0.59 -31.19
C ASN A 124 25.90 -0.61 -31.03
N GLN A 125 27.02 -0.63 -31.76
CA GLN A 125 28.01 -1.71 -31.63
C GLN A 125 28.83 -1.61 -30.33
N GLY A 126 29.07 -0.41 -29.81
CA GLY A 126 29.83 -0.24 -28.57
C GLY A 126 29.03 -0.50 -27.30
N MET A 127 27.78 -0.03 -27.22
CA MET A 127 26.91 -0.27 -26.06
C MET A 127 26.28 -1.67 -26.12
N LYS A 128 26.98 -2.66 -25.55
CA LYS A 128 26.52 -4.07 -25.46
C LYS A 128 25.95 -4.46 -24.09
N ARG A 129 26.00 -3.56 -23.12
CA ARG A 129 25.52 -3.78 -21.75
C ARG A 129 24.73 -2.57 -21.27
N LEU A 130 23.61 -2.83 -20.60
CA LEU A 130 22.84 -1.82 -19.88
C LEU A 130 23.15 -1.95 -18.40
N ILE A 131 23.64 -0.88 -17.80
CA ILE A 131 23.80 -0.82 -16.35
C ILE A 131 22.42 -0.53 -15.75
N ALA A 132 21.81 -1.53 -15.13
CA ALA A 132 20.42 -1.48 -14.68
C ALA A 132 20.25 -0.96 -13.25
N GLN A 133 21.18 -0.12 -12.79
CA GLN A 133 21.15 0.45 -11.46
C GLN A 133 20.12 1.59 -11.39
N GLY A 134 19.29 1.59 -10.36
CA GLY A 134 18.35 2.68 -10.08
C GLY A 134 19.03 4.00 -9.73
N TRP A 135 18.33 5.10 -9.95
CA TRP A 135 18.88 6.45 -9.77
C TRP A 135 19.15 6.86 -8.31
N TYR A 136 18.56 6.17 -7.33
CA TYR A 136 18.72 6.43 -5.89
C TYR A 136 19.36 5.24 -5.14
N SER A 137 19.89 5.49 -3.95
CA SER A 137 20.34 4.46 -3.02
C SER A 137 19.30 4.16 -1.94
N SER A 138 19.17 2.90 -1.51
CA SER A 138 18.32 2.47 -0.38
C SER A 138 19.01 2.61 1.00
N GLY A 139 20.18 3.26 1.06
CA GLY A 139 20.84 3.61 2.32
C GLY A 139 21.53 2.45 3.06
N ARG A 140 21.62 1.26 2.46
CA ARG A 140 22.31 0.10 3.06
C ARG A 140 23.32 -0.61 2.16
N SER A 141 23.51 -0.15 0.93
CA SER A 141 24.23 -0.89 -0.09
C SER A 141 25.64 -0.36 -0.36
N SER A 142 26.59 -1.27 -0.54
CA SER A 142 27.99 -0.94 -0.84
C SER A 142 28.18 -0.49 -2.30
N PRO A 143 29.23 0.27 -2.65
CA PRO A 143 29.51 0.64 -4.05
C PRO A 143 29.70 -0.57 -4.99
N GLU A 144 30.03 -1.73 -4.45
CA GLU A 144 30.28 -2.98 -5.19
C GLU A 144 29.00 -3.73 -5.57
N GLU A 145 27.94 -3.65 -4.74
CA GLU A 145 26.64 -4.29 -4.98
C GLU A 145 25.87 -3.71 -6.18
N HIS A 146 26.34 -2.58 -6.73
CA HIS A 146 25.62 -1.76 -7.69
C HIS A 146 26.03 -1.91 -9.16
N ALA A 147 26.83 -2.94 -9.49
CA ALA A 147 27.34 -3.18 -10.86
C ALA A 147 26.47 -4.13 -11.70
N MET A 148 25.18 -4.29 -11.38
CA MET A 148 24.28 -5.15 -12.17
C MET A 148 24.18 -4.64 -13.61
N ALA A 149 24.60 -5.48 -14.56
CA ALA A 149 24.61 -5.18 -15.97
C ALA A 149 23.81 -6.23 -16.74
N LEU A 150 22.86 -5.77 -17.54
CA LEU A 150 22.10 -6.61 -18.47
C LEU A 150 22.83 -6.68 -19.80
N GLU A 151 22.94 -7.89 -20.34
CA GLU A 151 23.52 -8.11 -21.67
C GLU A 151 22.50 -7.72 -22.74
N LEU A 152 22.89 -6.89 -23.71
CA LEU A 152 22.09 -6.60 -24.89
C LEU A 152 22.33 -7.71 -25.92
N THR A 153 21.42 -8.67 -26.01
CA THR A 153 21.50 -9.81 -26.94
C THR A 153 21.24 -9.39 -28.38
N HIS A 154 20.34 -8.42 -28.57
CA HIS A 154 20.06 -7.80 -29.85
C HIS A 154 19.72 -6.33 -29.65
N SER A 155 20.27 -5.43 -30.45
CA SER A 155 20.00 -4.00 -30.29
C SER A 155 20.08 -3.23 -31.61
N ARG A 156 19.32 -2.14 -31.67
CA ARG A 156 19.36 -1.18 -32.76
C ARG A 156 19.16 0.24 -32.24
N VAL A 157 20.17 1.09 -32.45
CA VAL A 157 19.99 2.54 -32.37
C VAL A 157 19.21 2.98 -33.60
N PHE A 158 18.09 3.67 -33.36
CA PHE A 158 17.19 4.11 -34.43
C PHE A 158 16.94 5.62 -34.42
N SER A 159 17.44 6.33 -33.41
CA SER A 159 17.44 7.79 -33.37
C SER A 159 18.65 8.28 -32.57
N VAL A 160 19.35 9.28 -33.11
CA VAL A 160 20.35 10.09 -32.42
C VAL A 160 20.01 11.54 -32.74
N GLU A 161 19.65 12.31 -31.72
CA GLU A 161 19.13 13.66 -31.88
C GLU A 161 19.90 14.62 -30.98
N GLN A 162 20.17 15.81 -31.52
CA GLN A 162 20.73 16.92 -30.76
C GLN A 162 19.59 17.76 -30.19
N VAL A 163 19.50 17.83 -28.86
CA VAL A 163 18.54 18.67 -28.14
C VAL A 163 19.33 19.68 -27.31
N LYS A 164 19.45 20.92 -27.83
CA LYS A 164 20.37 21.94 -27.29
C LYS A 164 21.81 21.40 -27.15
N ASN A 165 22.38 21.38 -25.94
CA ASN A 165 23.71 20.85 -25.64
C ASN A 165 23.70 19.37 -25.20
N ARG A 166 22.58 18.68 -25.37
CA ARG A 166 22.39 17.28 -24.96
C ARG A 166 22.16 16.40 -26.18
N LEU A 167 22.89 15.29 -26.22
CA LEU A 167 22.66 14.22 -27.18
C LEU A 167 21.66 13.23 -26.62
N VAL A 168 20.66 12.88 -27.41
CA VAL A 168 19.66 11.86 -27.07
C VAL A 168 19.84 10.67 -28.00
N VAL A 169 20.15 9.50 -27.45
CA VAL A 169 20.29 8.25 -28.21
C VAL A 169 19.15 7.31 -27.85
N ARG A 170 18.40 6.85 -28.84
CA ARG A 170 17.28 5.91 -28.65
C ARG A 170 17.64 4.55 -29.24
N GLN A 171 17.60 3.54 -28.40
CA GLN A 171 18.00 2.18 -28.73
C GLN A 171 16.87 1.21 -28.40
N ALA A 172 16.40 0.43 -29.36
CA ALA A 172 15.57 -0.73 -29.10
C ALA A 172 16.47 -1.92 -28.78
N ALA A 173 16.23 -2.62 -27.68
CA ALA A 173 17.09 -3.68 -27.20
C ALA A 173 16.31 -4.87 -26.63
N GLN A 174 16.76 -6.07 -27.00
CA GLN A 174 16.54 -7.30 -26.26
C GLN A 174 17.66 -7.42 -25.22
N VAL A 175 17.29 -7.64 -23.96
CA VAL A 175 18.24 -7.71 -22.85
C VAL A 175 18.02 -8.95 -22.01
N ARG A 176 19.09 -9.42 -21.38
CA ARG A 176 19.08 -10.61 -20.52
C ARG A 176 19.95 -10.40 -19.29
N ASP A 177 19.47 -10.86 -18.14
CA ASP A 177 20.32 -11.08 -16.96
C ASP A 177 20.96 -12.47 -17.04
N ARG A 178 22.29 -12.51 -17.05
CA ARG A 178 23.06 -13.76 -17.11
C ARG A 178 23.18 -14.47 -15.76
N GLN A 179 22.95 -13.77 -14.65
CA GLN A 179 23.19 -14.28 -13.31
C GLN A 179 21.96 -14.94 -12.71
N SER A 180 20.81 -14.26 -12.72
CA SER A 180 19.59 -14.80 -12.08
C SER A 180 18.71 -15.59 -13.04
N SER A 181 18.54 -15.12 -14.28
CA SER A 181 17.49 -15.59 -15.19
C SER A 181 17.96 -15.67 -16.66
N PRO A 182 18.96 -16.51 -16.98
CA PRO A 182 19.62 -16.52 -18.30
C PRO A 182 18.74 -16.98 -19.47
N ASN A 183 17.54 -17.52 -19.19
CA ASN A 183 16.59 -17.96 -20.22
C ASN A 183 15.47 -16.94 -20.48
N LEU A 184 15.46 -15.83 -19.75
CA LEU A 184 14.42 -14.82 -19.83
C LEU A 184 14.97 -13.58 -20.55
N GLU A 185 14.38 -13.25 -21.70
CA GLU A 185 14.77 -12.09 -22.49
C GLU A 185 13.69 -11.01 -22.42
N ALA A 186 14.10 -9.82 -21.97
CA ALA A 186 13.24 -8.64 -21.88
C ALA A 186 13.45 -7.72 -23.07
N ARG A 187 12.48 -6.84 -23.33
CA ARG A 187 12.50 -5.91 -24.46
C ARG A 187 12.29 -4.49 -23.97
N PHE A 188 13.25 -3.63 -24.24
CA PHE A 188 13.24 -2.23 -23.84
C PHE A 188 13.49 -1.29 -25.01
N GLU A 189 12.85 -0.13 -24.98
CA GLU A 189 13.47 1.08 -25.53
C GLU A 189 14.33 1.70 -24.43
N ILE A 190 15.62 1.91 -24.71
CA ILE A 190 16.55 2.61 -23.84
C ILE A 190 16.76 4.00 -24.43
N ARG A 191 16.58 5.04 -23.63
CA ARG A 191 16.90 6.42 -24.00
C ARG A 191 18.10 6.87 -23.18
N TYR A 192 19.21 7.17 -23.85
CA TYR A 192 20.40 7.75 -23.21
C TYR A 192 20.39 9.27 -23.40
N PHE A 193 20.75 9.99 -22.35
CA PHE A 193 20.91 11.43 -22.32
C PHE A 193 22.36 11.75 -21.96
N ILE A 194 23.06 12.43 -22.86
CA ILE A 194 24.48 12.76 -22.69
C ILE A 194 24.66 14.26 -22.84
N SER A 195 25.16 14.93 -21.81
CA SER A 195 25.46 16.37 -21.85
C SER A 195 26.82 16.67 -21.24
N PRO A 196 27.52 17.73 -21.67
CA PRO A 196 28.74 18.19 -20.99
C PRO A 196 28.52 18.29 -19.48
N TYR A 197 29.46 17.78 -18.69
CA TYR A 197 29.34 17.77 -17.24
C TYR A 197 29.88 19.07 -16.66
N LYS A 198 28.98 19.83 -16.05
CA LYS A 198 29.33 20.98 -15.23
C LYS A 198 28.69 20.82 -13.86
N PRO A 199 29.47 20.60 -12.79
CA PRO A 199 28.91 20.49 -11.46
C PRO A 199 28.23 21.80 -11.07
N THR A 200 27.11 21.70 -10.36
CA THR A 200 26.46 22.87 -9.78
C THR A 200 27.33 23.54 -8.72
N ASP A 201 27.16 24.84 -8.56
CA ASP A 201 27.73 25.63 -7.46
C ASP A 201 26.86 25.55 -6.19
N ILE A 202 25.71 24.88 -6.26
CA ILE A 202 24.86 24.64 -5.10
C ILE A 202 25.57 23.67 -4.14
N PRO A 203 25.74 24.04 -2.85
CA PRO A 203 26.34 23.14 -1.89
C PRO A 203 25.55 21.83 -1.79
N PRO A 204 26.22 20.67 -1.88
CA PRO A 204 25.55 19.40 -1.67
C PRO A 204 25.07 19.30 -0.21
N LYS A 205 23.95 18.61 0.00
CA LYS A 205 23.39 18.37 1.33
C LYS A 205 23.23 16.88 1.55
N GLU A 206 23.44 16.41 2.78
CA GLU A 206 23.30 15.01 3.18
C GLU A 206 22.11 14.86 4.11
N ASN A 207 21.41 13.72 4.06
CA ASN A 207 20.57 13.35 5.20
C ASN A 207 21.50 12.90 6.32
N LEU A 208 21.36 13.53 7.48
CA LEU A 208 22.11 13.14 8.67
C LEU A 208 21.30 12.11 9.45
N ASP A 209 21.93 11.10 10.04
CA ASP A 209 21.26 10.06 10.85
C ASP A 209 20.36 10.63 11.96
N ARG A 210 20.76 11.78 12.51
CA ARG A 210 20.01 12.50 13.54
C ARG A 210 18.69 13.11 13.04
N ASP A 211 18.59 13.38 11.75
CA ASP A 211 17.44 14.02 11.09
C ASP A 211 16.60 12.98 10.31
N ALA A 212 17.22 11.89 9.84
CA ALA A 212 16.59 10.80 9.07
C ALA A 212 15.37 10.16 9.74
N ARG A 213 15.23 10.32 11.06
CA ARG A 213 14.05 9.87 11.82
C ARG A 213 12.81 10.77 11.65
N TYR A 214 12.95 11.97 11.11
CA TYR A 214 11.89 12.98 11.00
C TYR A 214 11.64 13.41 9.55
N VAL A 215 12.64 13.29 8.69
CA VAL A 215 12.56 13.66 7.28
C VAL A 215 13.62 12.88 6.51
N ARG A 216 13.27 12.43 5.30
CA ARG A 216 14.24 11.82 4.39
C ARG A 216 13.92 12.16 2.95
N TYR A 217 14.98 12.49 2.22
CA TYR A 217 14.98 12.61 0.77
C TYR A 217 15.57 11.36 0.13
N PHE A 218 15.26 11.08 -1.12
CA PHE A 218 16.05 10.18 -1.96
C PHE A 218 17.48 10.68 -2.04
N GLU A 219 18.42 9.74 -2.12
CA GLU A 219 19.84 10.01 -2.00
C GLU A 219 20.57 9.52 -3.24
N SER A 220 21.54 10.30 -3.70
CA SER A 220 22.45 9.91 -4.77
C SER A 220 23.25 8.66 -4.39
N GLN A 221 23.93 8.10 -5.39
CA GLN A 221 24.87 7.03 -5.12
C GLN A 221 26.02 7.53 -4.22
N PRO A 222 26.45 6.73 -3.22
CA PRO A 222 27.50 7.14 -2.30
C PRO A 222 28.79 7.51 -3.03
N GLN A 223 29.34 8.68 -2.71
CA GLN A 223 30.65 9.14 -3.17
C GLN A 223 31.66 9.04 -2.01
N ILE A 224 32.86 8.58 -2.30
CA ILE A 224 33.97 8.52 -1.34
C ILE A 224 34.61 9.90 -1.22
N GLU A 225 34.64 10.43 0.01
CA GLU A 225 35.38 11.64 0.35
C GLU A 225 36.89 11.38 0.32
N LEU A 226 37.64 12.14 -0.49
CA LEU A 226 39.10 11.96 -0.59
C LEU A 226 39.84 12.24 0.73
N SER A 227 39.33 13.15 1.56
CA SER A 227 39.99 13.54 2.81
C SER A 227 39.82 12.52 3.94
N THR A 228 38.71 11.79 3.97
CA THR A 228 38.32 10.92 5.09
C THR A 228 38.15 9.45 4.68
N GLY A 229 37.99 9.16 3.39
CA GLY A 229 37.56 7.86 2.87
C GLY A 229 36.09 7.53 3.17
N ARG A 230 35.33 8.45 3.76
CA ARG A 230 33.93 8.22 4.16
C ARG A 230 33.01 8.16 2.93
N PRO A 231 32.13 7.15 2.82
CA PRO A 231 31.06 7.18 1.83
C PRO A 231 30.01 8.23 2.21
N SER A 232 29.60 9.02 1.23
CA SER A 232 28.68 10.13 1.43
C SER A 232 27.69 10.23 0.28
N SER A 233 26.41 10.13 0.60
CA SER A 233 25.31 10.29 -0.36
C SER A 233 24.68 11.67 -0.22
N LYS A 234 24.30 12.28 -1.34
CA LYS A 234 23.71 13.63 -1.37
C LYS A 234 22.22 13.55 -1.62
N ILE A 235 21.43 14.40 -0.98
CA ILE A 235 19.98 14.42 -1.17
C ILE A 235 19.61 14.91 -2.57
N ALA A 236 18.56 14.33 -3.13
CA ALA A 236 17.90 14.75 -4.35
C ALA A 236 17.23 16.12 -4.16
N ARG A 237 17.69 17.18 -4.84
CA ARG A 237 16.98 18.48 -4.82
C ARG A 237 17.25 19.33 -6.06
N PHE A 238 16.25 20.11 -6.46
CA PHE A 238 16.39 21.05 -7.57
C PHE A 238 17.19 22.31 -7.20
N ASP A 239 17.76 22.95 -8.23
CA ASP A 239 18.15 24.35 -8.14
C ASP A 239 16.91 25.24 -8.21
N ILE A 240 16.62 25.95 -7.12
CA ILE A 240 15.42 26.79 -6.98
C ILE A 240 15.73 28.30 -7.11
N ARG A 241 16.90 28.67 -7.65
CA ARG A 241 17.20 30.07 -7.99
C ARG A 241 16.28 30.59 -9.09
N GLU A 242 15.90 29.71 -10.00
CA GLU A 242 14.86 29.91 -11.02
C GLU A 242 13.69 28.96 -10.75
N PRO A 243 12.46 29.30 -11.18
CA PRO A 243 11.32 28.39 -11.02
C PRO A 243 11.52 27.04 -11.72
N VAL A 244 11.15 25.96 -11.05
CA VAL A 244 11.12 24.60 -11.58
C VAL A 244 9.83 24.43 -12.39
N LEU A 245 9.98 24.29 -13.71
CA LEU A 245 8.85 24.15 -14.61
C LEU A 245 8.49 22.67 -14.80
N PHE A 246 7.23 22.35 -14.48
CA PHE A 246 6.60 21.06 -14.72
C PHE A 246 5.60 21.18 -15.86
N TYR A 247 5.54 20.13 -16.68
CA TYR A 247 4.59 20.01 -17.76
C TYR A 247 3.64 18.86 -17.48
N TYR A 248 2.33 19.08 -17.58
CA TYR A 248 1.38 17.97 -17.66
C TYR A 248 1.18 17.58 -19.12
N SER A 249 1.12 16.27 -19.38
CA SER A 249 1.14 15.75 -20.75
C SER A 249 -0.06 16.24 -21.56
N ALA A 250 0.14 16.43 -22.87
CA ALA A 250 -0.88 16.93 -23.78
C ALA A 250 -2.15 16.06 -23.84
N ASN A 251 -2.00 14.75 -23.54
CA ASN A 251 -3.08 13.76 -23.48
C ASN A 251 -3.78 13.67 -22.11
N THR A 252 -3.47 14.56 -21.16
CA THR A 252 -4.24 14.66 -19.90
C THR A 252 -5.71 14.93 -20.24
N PRO A 253 -6.67 14.10 -19.79
CA PRO A 253 -8.07 14.30 -20.13
C PRO A 253 -8.57 15.64 -19.59
N GLU A 254 -9.35 16.35 -20.41
CA GLU A 254 -9.80 17.72 -20.10
C GLU A 254 -10.39 17.88 -18.70
N PRO A 255 -11.27 16.98 -18.20
CA PRO A 255 -11.85 17.12 -16.86
C PRO A 255 -10.83 17.05 -15.73
N TYR A 256 -9.62 16.55 -15.97
CA TYR A 256 -8.58 16.39 -14.95
C TYR A 256 -7.44 17.41 -15.07
N VAL A 257 -7.45 18.29 -16.08
CA VAL A 257 -6.35 19.25 -16.31
C VAL A 257 -6.10 20.13 -15.09
N ASP A 258 -7.16 20.71 -14.50
CA ASP A 258 -7.01 21.55 -13.32
C ASP A 258 -6.56 20.76 -12.09
N ALA A 259 -7.05 19.53 -11.92
CA ALA A 259 -6.62 18.63 -10.84
C ALA A 259 -5.12 18.30 -10.92
N VAL A 260 -4.63 17.97 -12.10
CA VAL A 260 -3.21 17.71 -12.34
C VAL A 260 -2.38 18.98 -12.12
N ARG A 261 -2.81 20.11 -12.70
CA ARG A 261 -2.10 21.40 -12.55
C ARG A 261 -2.00 21.82 -11.08
N GLU A 262 -3.09 21.75 -10.32
CA GLU A 262 -3.12 22.15 -8.92
C GLU A 262 -2.36 21.18 -8.01
N GLY A 263 -2.35 19.88 -8.33
CA GLY A 263 -1.52 18.89 -7.64
C GLY A 263 -0.03 19.22 -7.77
N ILE A 264 0.42 19.62 -8.97
CA ILE A 264 1.79 20.11 -9.20
C ILE A 264 2.08 21.35 -8.35
N LEU A 265 1.16 22.32 -8.34
CA LEU A 265 1.37 23.62 -7.69
C LEU A 265 1.25 23.60 -6.16
N TYR A 266 0.70 22.53 -5.57
CA TYR A 266 0.55 22.36 -4.11
C TYR A 266 1.83 22.71 -3.34
N TRP A 267 2.98 22.24 -3.84
CA TRP A 267 4.28 22.37 -3.19
C TRP A 267 4.76 23.83 -3.03
N ASN A 268 4.24 24.78 -3.81
CA ASN A 268 4.52 26.21 -3.59
C ASN A 268 4.12 26.68 -2.18
N ARG A 269 3.10 26.05 -1.58
CA ARG A 269 2.67 26.32 -0.20
C ARG A 269 3.72 25.87 0.82
N ALA A 270 4.32 24.70 0.59
CA ALA A 270 5.41 24.17 1.42
C ALA A 270 6.69 25.02 1.28
N PHE A 271 6.98 25.53 0.09
CA PHE A 271 8.06 26.49 -0.13
C PHE A 271 7.79 27.88 0.49
N GLY A 272 6.51 28.26 0.66
CA GLY A 272 6.10 29.59 1.12
C GLY A 272 6.27 30.69 0.06
N LYS A 273 6.60 30.33 -1.19
CA LYS A 273 6.76 31.20 -2.35
C LYS A 273 6.57 30.40 -3.63
N GLU A 274 6.35 31.09 -4.76
CA GLU A 274 6.30 30.44 -6.07
C GLU A 274 7.71 29.94 -6.46
N VAL A 275 7.90 28.62 -6.42
CA VAL A 275 9.10 27.91 -6.89
C VAL A 275 8.76 27.00 -8.07
N ILE A 276 7.53 26.53 -8.17
CA ILE A 276 7.06 25.57 -9.15
C ILE A 276 6.05 26.24 -10.07
N LYS A 277 6.17 25.97 -11.36
CA LYS A 277 5.21 26.35 -12.40
C LYS A 277 4.69 25.11 -13.11
N ALA A 278 3.45 25.18 -13.59
CA ALA A 278 2.78 24.07 -14.26
C ALA A 278 2.22 24.55 -15.62
N GLU A 279 2.67 23.93 -16.71
CA GLU A 279 2.25 24.25 -18.08
C GLU A 279 1.80 22.99 -18.84
N LYS A 280 0.99 23.17 -19.90
CA LYS A 280 0.65 22.05 -20.78
C LYS A 280 1.84 21.72 -21.67
N ALA A 281 2.21 20.44 -21.74
CA ALA A 281 3.21 19.98 -22.70
C ALA A 281 2.73 20.23 -24.15
N PRO A 282 3.62 20.62 -25.09
CA PRO A 282 3.28 20.64 -26.51
C PRO A 282 2.85 19.26 -27.02
N ASP A 283 2.04 19.23 -28.08
CA ASP A 283 1.62 17.97 -28.70
C ASP A 283 2.83 17.15 -29.17
N GLY A 284 2.80 15.83 -28.92
CA GLY A 284 3.89 14.91 -29.24
C GLY A 284 5.01 14.83 -28.18
N VAL A 285 5.04 15.75 -27.21
CA VAL A 285 5.99 15.68 -26.09
C VAL A 285 5.47 14.71 -25.02
N SER A 286 6.31 13.74 -24.65
CA SER A 286 5.98 12.71 -23.66
C SER A 286 7.17 12.37 -22.78
N ALA A 287 6.89 11.78 -21.62
CA ALA A 287 7.90 11.18 -20.75
C ALA A 287 8.40 9.83 -21.33
N PRO A 288 9.71 9.49 -21.25
CA PRO A 288 10.77 10.30 -20.71
C PRO A 288 11.32 11.35 -21.67
N ASN A 289 11.54 12.56 -21.12
CA ASN A 289 11.99 13.71 -21.86
C ASN A 289 13.35 14.21 -21.35
N ALA A 290 14.18 14.67 -22.29
CA ALA A 290 15.53 15.14 -22.01
C ALA A 290 15.59 16.49 -21.31
N GLU A 291 14.56 17.33 -21.38
CA GLU A 291 14.61 18.72 -20.90
C GLU A 291 13.52 19.08 -19.89
N LEU A 292 12.37 18.43 -20.00
CA LEU A 292 11.17 18.83 -19.30
C LEU A 292 10.88 17.89 -18.12
N ASN A 293 10.46 18.46 -17.00
CA ASN A 293 9.79 17.67 -15.96
C ASN A 293 8.36 17.38 -16.44
N ILE A 294 7.95 16.12 -16.51
CA ILE A 294 6.66 15.75 -17.11
C ILE A 294 5.83 14.91 -16.15
N VAL A 295 4.59 15.33 -15.90
CA VAL A 295 3.52 14.48 -15.36
C VAL A 295 2.77 13.86 -16.54
N GLN A 296 3.01 12.58 -16.79
CA GLN A 296 2.52 11.81 -17.93
C GLN A 296 1.25 11.04 -17.57
N TRP A 297 0.15 11.38 -18.25
CA TRP A 297 -1.07 10.58 -18.21
C TRP A 297 -0.91 9.28 -19.01
N VAL A 298 -1.20 8.15 -18.37
CA VAL A 298 -1.15 6.81 -18.95
C VAL A 298 -2.56 6.22 -18.97
N PRO A 299 -3.20 6.04 -20.15
CA PRO A 299 -4.56 5.51 -20.23
C PRO A 299 -4.57 3.99 -20.00
N PHE A 300 -4.42 3.58 -18.74
CA PHE A 300 -4.38 2.18 -18.32
C PHE A 300 -5.18 1.94 -17.03
N ASP A 301 -6.44 1.55 -17.18
CA ASP A 301 -7.37 1.34 -16.04
C ASP A 301 -7.08 0.08 -15.22
N ASN A 302 -6.29 -0.84 -15.76
CA ASN A 302 -6.03 -2.13 -15.13
C ASN A 302 -4.79 -2.12 -14.22
N ALA A 303 -4.13 -0.97 -14.07
CA ALA A 303 -2.89 -0.83 -13.31
C ALA A 303 -3.01 0.18 -12.19
N GLY A 304 -3.10 -0.34 -10.97
CA GLY A 304 -3.08 0.39 -9.70
C GLY A 304 -1.72 0.94 -9.31
N PHE A 305 -1.07 1.72 -10.17
CA PHE A 305 0.19 2.38 -9.82
C PHE A 305 0.25 3.81 -10.34
N ALA A 306 0.81 4.69 -9.54
CA ALA A 306 1.47 5.90 -9.98
C ALA A 306 2.92 5.81 -9.50
N TYR A 307 3.86 6.39 -10.26
CA TYR A 307 5.23 6.46 -9.79
C TYR A 307 6.00 7.60 -10.46
N ALA A 308 7.07 8.02 -9.79
CA ALA A 308 7.99 9.02 -10.30
C ALA A 308 9.43 8.51 -10.37
N ASP A 309 10.20 9.05 -11.32
CA ASP A 309 11.64 8.93 -11.39
C ASP A 309 12.31 10.31 -11.51
N ILE A 310 13.59 10.36 -11.14
CA ILE A 310 14.37 11.58 -11.15
C ILE A 310 15.75 11.28 -11.68
N LEU A 311 16.24 12.17 -12.53
CA LEU A 311 17.63 12.22 -12.91
C LEU A 311 18.40 13.11 -11.95
N ILE A 312 19.42 12.52 -11.34
CA ILE A 312 20.22 13.19 -10.34
C ILE A 312 21.68 13.18 -10.77
N ASP A 313 22.36 14.31 -10.57
CA ASP A 313 23.82 14.35 -10.62
C ASP A 313 24.38 13.50 -9.46
N PRO A 314 25.08 12.40 -9.74
CA PRO A 314 25.57 11.47 -8.71
C PRO A 314 26.55 12.11 -7.72
N ARG A 315 27.24 13.20 -8.09
CA ARG A 315 28.24 13.86 -7.25
C ARG A 315 27.66 14.94 -6.35
N THR A 316 26.64 15.65 -6.82
CA THR A 316 26.10 16.83 -6.14
C THR A 316 24.73 16.60 -5.50
N GLY A 317 23.98 15.59 -5.96
CA GLY A 317 22.59 15.37 -5.56
C GLY A 317 21.59 16.30 -6.28
N GLN A 318 22.06 17.12 -7.23
CA GLN A 318 21.18 18.01 -7.96
C GLN A 318 20.19 17.21 -8.83
N SER A 319 18.89 17.41 -8.59
CA SER A 319 17.83 16.95 -9.48
C SER A 319 17.85 17.79 -10.76
N LEU A 320 17.97 17.13 -11.91
CA LEU A 320 18.08 17.77 -13.22
C LEU A 320 16.78 17.73 -13.99
N HIS A 321 16.11 16.57 -13.98
CA HIS A 321 14.76 16.41 -14.50
C HIS A 321 14.07 15.27 -13.75
N GLY A 322 12.76 15.33 -13.60
CA GLY A 322 11.99 14.22 -13.08
C GLY A 322 10.66 14.08 -13.77
N GLN A 323 10.11 12.89 -13.70
CA GLN A 323 8.90 12.54 -14.40
C GLN A 323 8.01 11.73 -13.48
N ALA A 324 6.71 11.92 -13.65
CA ALA A 324 5.69 11.20 -12.92
C ALA A 324 4.75 10.53 -13.93
N TYR A 325 4.33 9.32 -13.64
CA TYR A 325 3.37 8.56 -14.44
C TYR A 325 2.13 8.34 -13.60
N ILE A 326 0.98 8.76 -14.12
CA ILE A 326 -0.33 8.55 -13.49
C ILE A 326 -1.20 7.71 -14.41
N THR A 327 -1.64 6.55 -13.92
CA THR A 327 -2.56 5.70 -14.68
C THR A 327 -4.00 6.16 -14.53
N SER A 328 -4.85 5.85 -15.51
CA SER A 328 -6.25 6.26 -15.51
C SER A 328 -7.14 5.53 -14.49
N VAL A 329 -6.63 4.54 -13.76
CA VAL A 329 -7.38 3.84 -12.69
C VAL A 329 -7.75 4.76 -11.52
N PHE A 330 -6.95 5.81 -11.28
CA PHE A 330 -7.26 6.83 -10.26
C PHE A 330 -8.41 7.75 -10.69
N ALA A 331 -8.80 7.68 -11.97
CA ALA A 331 -9.73 8.58 -12.63
C ALA A 331 -11.06 7.88 -12.95
N PHE A 332 -11.89 7.69 -11.92
CA PHE A 332 -13.16 6.96 -12.02
C PHE A 332 -14.32 7.76 -12.62
N SER A 333 -14.19 9.07 -12.82
CA SER A 333 -14.96 9.97 -13.71
C SER A 333 -16.51 9.84 -13.81
N GLY A 334 -17.19 9.17 -12.89
CA GLY A 334 -18.64 8.92 -12.93
C GLY A 334 -19.02 7.46 -12.68
N LYS A 335 -20.31 7.12 -12.71
CA LYS A 335 -20.80 5.77 -12.35
C LYS A 335 -20.32 4.69 -13.31
N GLN A 336 -20.38 4.94 -14.64
CA GLN A 336 -19.93 4.00 -15.67
C GLN A 336 -18.47 3.57 -15.42
N LYS A 337 -17.59 4.55 -15.29
CA LYS A 337 -16.15 4.32 -15.18
C LYS A 337 -15.77 3.78 -13.80
N SER A 338 -16.45 4.19 -12.73
CA SER A 338 -16.36 3.57 -11.40
C SER A 338 -16.66 2.07 -11.46
N ARG A 339 -17.72 1.66 -12.16
CA ARG A 339 -18.07 0.23 -12.33
C ARG A 339 -17.06 -0.53 -13.19
N ALA A 340 -16.54 0.09 -14.24
CA ALA A 340 -15.49 -0.53 -15.06
C ALA A 340 -14.23 -0.82 -14.22
N ILE A 341 -13.78 0.14 -13.42
CA ILE A 341 -12.62 -0.02 -12.51
C ILE A 341 -12.93 -1.04 -11.42
N LEU A 342 -14.10 -0.94 -10.77
CA LEU A 342 -14.53 -1.88 -9.73
C LEU A 342 -14.50 -3.33 -10.24
N ARG A 343 -14.99 -3.57 -11.46
CA ARG A 343 -14.97 -4.88 -12.10
C ARG A 343 -13.54 -5.39 -12.29
N THR A 344 -12.63 -4.56 -12.79
CA THR A 344 -11.22 -4.93 -12.98
C THR A 344 -10.56 -5.26 -11.65
N LEU A 345 -10.66 -4.38 -10.65
CA LEU A 345 -10.02 -4.56 -9.35
C LEU A 345 -10.57 -5.79 -8.61
N THR A 346 -11.88 -6.02 -8.68
CA THR A 346 -12.50 -7.24 -8.12
C THR A 346 -12.04 -8.52 -8.84
N GLY A 347 -11.76 -8.43 -10.14
CA GLY A 347 -11.13 -9.51 -10.91
C GLY A 347 -9.74 -9.87 -10.36
N ASN A 348 -8.91 -8.86 -10.11
CA ASN A 348 -7.58 -9.05 -9.54
C ASN A 348 -7.61 -9.77 -8.19
N LEU A 349 -8.59 -9.45 -7.32
CA LEU A 349 -8.80 -10.12 -6.03
C LEU A 349 -9.12 -11.63 -6.15
N LYS A 350 -9.64 -12.09 -7.30
CA LYS A 350 -10.04 -13.48 -7.52
C LYS A 350 -8.91 -14.37 -8.05
N GLU A 351 -7.97 -13.80 -8.81
CA GLU A 351 -6.92 -14.57 -9.51
C GLU A 351 -5.85 -15.12 -8.56
N GLU A 352 -5.51 -14.43 -7.47
CA GLU A 352 -4.42 -14.84 -6.56
C GLU A 352 -4.71 -16.13 -5.77
N LYS A 353 -5.98 -16.47 -5.49
CA LYS A 353 -6.34 -17.75 -4.83
C LYS A 353 -5.95 -18.99 -5.65
N LYS A 354 -5.69 -18.86 -6.96
CA LYS A 354 -5.18 -19.98 -7.77
C LYS A 354 -3.67 -20.18 -7.61
N GLU A 355 -2.92 -19.17 -7.20
CA GLU A 355 -1.46 -19.22 -7.03
C GLU A 355 -1.04 -19.55 -5.59
N GLU A 356 -1.85 -19.23 -4.56
CA GLU A 356 -1.63 -19.67 -3.17
C GLU A 356 -1.56 -21.20 -3.00
N ALA A 357 -1.96 -21.98 -4.01
CA ALA A 357 -1.84 -23.44 -4.02
C ALA A 357 -0.47 -23.97 -4.52
N LYS A 358 0.48 -23.10 -4.92
CA LYS A 358 1.83 -23.51 -5.36
C LYS A 358 2.93 -22.53 -4.93
N ASP A 359 3.75 -23.01 -4.01
CA ASP A 359 5.09 -22.51 -3.60
C ASP A 359 5.19 -21.10 -3.00
N ASP A 360 5.59 -21.10 -1.71
CA ASP A 360 6.12 -19.98 -0.95
C ASP A 360 7.37 -19.37 -1.60
N LYS A 361 7.19 -18.49 -2.60
CA LYS A 361 8.17 -17.45 -2.94
C LYS A 361 7.44 -16.18 -3.36
N LYS A 362 7.53 -15.17 -2.47
CA LYS A 362 7.23 -13.75 -2.65
C LYS A 362 7.08 -13.34 -4.13
N GLY A 363 5.85 -13.09 -4.55
CA GLY A 363 5.52 -12.61 -5.89
C GLY A 363 4.46 -11.54 -5.82
N HIS A 364 4.86 -10.30 -5.56
CA HIS A 364 4.02 -9.17 -5.97
C HIS A 364 3.94 -9.22 -7.50
N ARG A 365 2.76 -8.94 -8.08
CA ARG A 365 2.56 -8.82 -9.54
C ARG A 365 3.40 -7.65 -10.06
N HIS A 366 4.70 -7.88 -10.28
CA HIS A 366 5.58 -6.93 -10.93
C HIS A 366 5.17 -6.83 -12.40
N PHE A 367 4.71 -5.65 -12.83
CA PHE A 367 4.78 -5.24 -14.23
C PHE A 367 6.26 -4.96 -14.56
N GLY A 368 7.09 -6.01 -14.53
CA GLY A 368 8.54 -5.96 -14.62
C GLY A 368 9.16 -7.32 -14.33
N MET A 369 10.25 -7.66 -15.02
CA MET A 369 10.92 -8.96 -14.90
C MET A 369 11.60 -9.12 -13.53
N PRO A 370 11.73 -10.35 -12.98
CA PRO A 370 12.27 -10.62 -11.64
C PRO A 370 13.69 -10.09 -11.34
N PHE A 371 14.46 -9.73 -12.38
CA PHE A 371 15.86 -9.26 -12.28
C PHE A 371 16.03 -7.75 -12.45
N LEU A 372 14.99 -7.07 -12.90
CA LEU A 372 14.82 -5.64 -12.70
C LEU A 372 13.91 -5.55 -11.50
N GLU A 373 14.46 -5.69 -10.29
CA GLU A 373 13.74 -5.18 -9.12
C GLU A 373 13.34 -3.76 -9.49
N PRO A 374 12.04 -3.41 -9.51
CA PRO A 374 11.65 -2.07 -9.83
C PRO A 374 12.29 -1.18 -8.77
N THR A 375 13.37 -0.49 -9.15
CA THR A 375 13.93 0.65 -8.43
C THR A 375 13.00 1.85 -8.63
N CYS A 376 11.70 1.61 -8.54
CA CYS A 376 10.68 2.64 -8.55
C CYS A 376 10.72 3.32 -7.19
N SER A 377 10.48 4.62 -7.18
CA SER A 377 10.26 5.38 -5.95
C SER A 377 9.05 4.85 -5.17
N CYS A 378 8.13 4.19 -5.89
CA CYS A 378 6.86 3.65 -5.42
C CYS A 378 6.87 2.12 -5.51
N GLN A 379 7.05 1.43 -4.38
CA GLN A 379 6.70 0.02 -4.25
C GLN A 379 5.30 -0.07 -3.66
N TRP A 380 4.39 -0.76 -4.35
CA TRP A 380 2.98 -0.77 -4.01
C TRP A 380 2.45 -2.22 -3.93
N ASP A 381 1.67 -2.54 -2.89
CA ASP A 381 0.89 -3.79 -2.80
C ASP A 381 -0.43 -3.69 -3.60
N THR A 382 -0.44 -4.30 -4.80
CA THR A 382 -1.59 -4.26 -5.73
C THR A 382 -2.87 -4.81 -5.12
N LEU A 383 -2.76 -5.75 -4.17
CA LEU A 383 -3.90 -6.34 -3.49
C LEU A 383 -4.51 -5.33 -2.51
N GLU A 384 -3.69 -4.66 -1.72
CA GLU A 384 -4.16 -3.62 -0.79
C GLU A 384 -4.78 -2.43 -1.52
N PHE A 385 -4.20 -1.97 -2.64
CA PHE A 385 -4.87 -0.97 -3.50
C PHE A 385 -6.24 -1.43 -3.93
N SER A 386 -6.30 -2.65 -4.48
CA SER A 386 -7.52 -3.18 -5.08
C SER A 386 -8.60 -3.28 -4.01
N LYS A 387 -8.26 -3.74 -2.80
CA LYS A 387 -9.16 -3.77 -1.65
C LYS A 387 -9.66 -2.38 -1.29
N GLN A 388 -8.77 -1.42 -1.07
CA GLN A 388 -9.14 -0.08 -0.62
C GLN A 388 -10.00 0.65 -1.66
N MET A 389 -9.58 0.63 -2.93
CA MET A 389 -10.33 1.23 -4.03
C MET A 389 -11.69 0.57 -4.25
N VAL A 390 -11.78 -0.77 -4.13
CA VAL A 390 -13.06 -1.48 -4.22
C VAL A 390 -14.02 -0.97 -3.13
N LEU A 391 -13.57 -0.88 -1.88
CA LEU A 391 -14.40 -0.38 -0.77
C LEU A 391 -14.85 1.06 -1.00
N GLY A 392 -13.94 1.94 -1.44
CA GLY A 392 -14.25 3.34 -1.74
C GLY A 392 -15.24 3.52 -2.90
N LEU A 393 -15.05 2.79 -4.01
CA LEU A 393 -15.95 2.83 -5.16
C LEU A 393 -17.31 2.20 -4.84
N GLU A 394 -17.35 1.11 -4.07
CA GLU A 394 -18.60 0.51 -3.58
C GLU A 394 -19.37 1.52 -2.70
N ALA A 395 -18.70 2.26 -1.82
CA ALA A 395 -19.32 3.30 -1.00
C ALA A 395 -19.88 4.46 -1.84
N ILE A 396 -19.15 4.91 -2.87
CA ILE A 396 -19.63 5.95 -3.81
C ILE A 396 -20.86 5.47 -4.58
N LEU A 397 -20.81 4.25 -5.13
CA LEU A 397 -21.90 3.67 -5.93
C LEU A 397 -23.13 3.33 -5.06
N ALA A 398 -22.92 3.09 -3.77
CA ALA A 398 -23.98 2.84 -2.80
C ALA A 398 -24.77 4.08 -2.42
N GLU A 399 -24.24 5.29 -2.66
CA GLU A 399 -24.89 6.55 -2.30
C GLU A 399 -25.90 6.98 -3.40
N PRO A 400 -27.22 6.86 -3.17
CA PRO A 400 -28.23 7.14 -4.19
C PRO A 400 -28.20 8.59 -4.67
N ASP A 401 -27.86 9.53 -3.79
CA ASP A 401 -27.88 10.96 -4.08
C ASP A 401 -26.54 11.47 -4.66
N ALA A 402 -25.55 10.59 -4.83
CA ALA A 402 -24.29 10.92 -5.49
C ALA A 402 -24.52 11.18 -6.99
N SER A 403 -24.45 12.46 -7.38
CA SER A 403 -24.55 12.90 -8.77
C SER A 403 -23.26 12.61 -9.55
N GLU A 404 -23.34 12.45 -10.87
CA GLU A 404 -22.15 12.28 -11.74
C GLU A 404 -21.12 13.41 -11.54
N ALA A 405 -21.58 14.64 -11.32
CA ALA A 405 -20.72 15.79 -11.08
C ALA A 405 -19.94 15.67 -9.75
N LYS A 406 -20.57 15.17 -8.68
CA LYS A 406 -19.92 14.95 -7.39
C LYS A 406 -18.93 13.80 -7.44
N ILE A 407 -19.27 12.73 -8.15
CA ILE A 407 -18.37 11.59 -8.40
C ILE A 407 -17.15 12.05 -9.21
N LEU A 408 -17.35 12.84 -10.27
CA LEU A 408 -16.26 13.43 -11.03
C LEU A 408 -15.39 14.35 -10.16
N LEU A 409 -15.99 15.18 -9.31
CA LEU A 409 -15.25 16.06 -8.40
C LEU A 409 -14.43 15.27 -7.37
N ALA A 410 -14.98 14.19 -6.80
CA ALA A 410 -14.24 13.28 -5.92
C ALA A 410 -13.05 12.67 -6.66
N SER A 411 -13.27 12.24 -7.90
CA SER A 411 -12.22 11.69 -8.77
C SER A 411 -11.12 12.71 -9.07
N GLN A 412 -11.49 13.97 -9.36
CA GLN A 412 -10.55 15.07 -9.57
C GLN A 412 -9.74 15.37 -8.30
N ASP A 413 -10.39 15.42 -7.13
CA ASP A 413 -9.72 15.63 -5.85
C ASP A 413 -8.76 14.47 -5.54
N TYR A 414 -9.14 13.22 -5.82
CA TYR A 414 -8.23 12.09 -5.69
C TYR A 414 -7.02 12.20 -6.62
N VAL A 415 -7.22 12.49 -7.91
CA VAL A 415 -6.14 12.72 -8.89
C VAL A 415 -5.21 13.85 -8.44
N ARG A 416 -5.75 14.93 -7.87
CA ARG A 416 -4.96 16.06 -7.36
C ARG A 416 -4.03 15.63 -6.23
N ASN A 417 -4.51 14.79 -5.31
CA ASN A 417 -3.69 14.23 -4.24
C ASN A 417 -2.58 13.31 -4.79
N VAL A 418 -2.91 12.40 -5.72
CA VAL A 418 -1.94 11.50 -6.36
C VAL A 418 -0.87 12.29 -7.12
N VAL A 419 -1.24 13.32 -7.88
CA VAL A 419 -0.26 14.14 -8.60
C VAL A 419 0.65 14.92 -7.64
N ALA A 420 0.10 15.47 -6.57
CA ALA A 420 0.92 16.14 -5.56
C ALA A 420 1.91 15.17 -4.89
N HIS A 421 1.51 13.93 -4.64
CA HIS A 421 2.38 12.86 -4.15
C HIS A 421 3.55 12.60 -5.10
N GLU A 422 3.27 12.35 -6.38
CA GLU A 422 4.32 12.05 -7.36
C GLU A 422 5.26 13.24 -7.61
N VAL A 423 4.74 14.47 -7.58
CA VAL A 423 5.58 15.67 -7.66
C VAL A 423 6.46 15.80 -6.41
N GLY A 424 6.00 15.36 -5.25
CA GLY A 424 6.80 15.28 -4.03
C GLY A 424 7.99 14.36 -4.19
N HIS A 425 7.80 13.18 -4.80
CA HIS A 425 8.90 12.32 -5.20
C HIS A 425 9.85 13.04 -6.16
N VAL A 426 9.34 13.72 -7.20
CA VAL A 426 10.19 14.47 -8.14
C VAL A 426 11.02 15.56 -7.43
N LEU A 427 10.49 16.19 -6.38
CA LEU A 427 11.22 17.14 -5.54
C LEU A 427 12.25 16.49 -4.61
N GLY A 428 12.31 15.16 -4.59
CA GLY A 428 13.26 14.33 -3.88
C GLY A 428 12.73 13.68 -2.61
N LEU A 429 11.45 13.80 -2.26
CA LEU A 429 10.92 13.28 -0.99
C LEU A 429 10.65 11.77 -1.02
N ARG A 430 10.95 11.09 0.09
CA ARG A 430 10.58 9.69 0.33
C ARG A 430 9.13 9.60 0.81
N HIS A 431 8.57 8.39 0.80
CA HIS A 431 7.29 8.14 1.47
C HIS A 431 7.36 8.49 2.95
N ASN A 432 6.18 8.82 3.48
CA ASN A 432 5.91 8.92 4.90
C ASN A 432 4.65 8.13 5.25
N PHE A 433 4.81 6.84 5.57
CA PHE A 433 3.72 5.94 6.00
C PHE A 433 3.31 6.16 7.47
N ALA A 434 3.80 7.24 8.11
CA ALA A 434 3.39 7.66 9.45
C ALA A 434 2.57 8.96 9.40
N GLY A 435 2.08 9.35 8.23
CA GLY A 435 1.29 10.56 8.01
C GLY A 435 -0.09 10.50 8.67
N SER A 436 -0.77 9.36 8.63
CA SER A 436 -2.08 9.07 9.20
C SER A 436 -2.08 9.24 10.72
N LEU A 437 -0.93 8.98 11.35
CA LEU A 437 -0.68 9.25 12.76
C LEU A 437 -0.68 10.75 13.11
N GLY A 438 -0.69 11.64 12.12
CA GLY A 438 -0.89 13.07 12.30
C GLY A 438 -2.34 13.54 12.12
N ALA A 439 -3.29 12.65 11.84
CA ALA A 439 -4.68 13.01 11.63
C ALA A 439 -5.32 13.60 12.90
N ASN A 440 -6.17 14.61 12.71
CA ASN A 440 -7.00 15.22 13.77
C ASN A 440 -8.50 15.21 13.45
N VAL A 441 -8.86 14.42 12.43
CA VAL A 441 -10.22 14.06 12.03
C VAL A 441 -10.40 12.60 12.44
N SER A 442 -11.49 12.28 13.11
CA SER A 442 -11.80 10.90 13.50
C SER A 442 -12.36 10.10 12.30
N PRO A 443 -12.31 8.75 12.31
CA PRO A 443 -12.94 7.93 11.26
C PRO A 443 -14.40 8.30 10.97
N ALA A 444 -15.23 8.49 12.00
CA ALA A 444 -16.62 8.92 11.84
C ALA A 444 -16.77 10.34 11.27
N GLU A 445 -15.92 11.29 11.68
CA GLU A 445 -15.93 12.64 11.10
C GLU A 445 -15.57 12.60 9.60
N LEU A 446 -14.59 11.76 9.21
CA LEU A 446 -14.19 11.59 7.81
C LEU A 446 -15.31 10.94 6.98
N ASP A 447 -15.94 9.88 7.49
CA ASP A 447 -17.05 9.22 6.80
C ASP A 447 -18.25 10.15 6.63
N GLN A 448 -18.61 10.90 7.67
CA GLN A 448 -19.69 11.89 7.59
C GLN A 448 -19.35 12.99 6.59
N TRP A 449 -18.11 13.49 6.61
CA TRP A 449 -17.67 14.48 5.63
C TRP A 449 -17.72 13.93 4.21
N PHE A 450 -17.28 12.70 3.98
CA PHE A 450 -17.27 12.10 2.65
C PHE A 450 -18.69 11.89 2.12
N ASN A 451 -19.63 11.50 2.98
CA ASN A 451 -21.05 11.46 2.63
C ASN A 451 -21.59 12.85 2.26
N ASP A 452 -21.32 13.85 3.08
CA ASP A 452 -21.69 15.24 2.82
C ASP A 452 -21.08 15.76 1.52
N TYR A 453 -19.84 15.36 1.23
CA TYR A 453 -19.14 15.70 -0.01
C TYR A 453 -19.86 15.18 -1.24
N LEU A 454 -20.38 13.94 -1.18
CA LEU A 454 -21.08 13.32 -2.31
C LEU A 454 -22.51 13.85 -2.48
N THR A 455 -23.15 14.32 -1.41
CA THR A 455 -24.59 14.60 -1.38
C THR A 455 -24.94 16.10 -1.26
N LYS A 456 -24.05 16.93 -0.73
CA LYS A 456 -24.31 18.35 -0.44
C LYS A 456 -23.44 19.28 -1.29
N ASP A 457 -23.93 20.49 -1.53
CA ASP A 457 -23.18 21.54 -2.25
C ASP A 457 -22.24 22.33 -1.37
N ALA A 458 -22.64 22.63 -0.14
CA ALA A 458 -21.79 23.28 0.85
C ALA A 458 -21.11 22.26 1.74
N LEU A 459 -19.78 22.34 1.84
CA LEU A 459 -18.96 21.52 2.72
C LEU A 459 -18.66 22.28 4.02
N PRO A 460 -18.44 21.57 5.15
CA PRO A 460 -17.96 22.20 6.38
C PRO A 460 -16.58 22.82 6.19
N ASP A 461 -16.25 23.84 7.00
CA ASP A 461 -14.92 24.47 6.99
C ASP A 461 -13.86 23.45 7.44
N MET A 462 -12.82 23.31 6.61
CA MET A 462 -11.74 22.34 6.78
C MET A 462 -10.41 22.96 7.20
N LYS A 463 -10.40 24.25 7.53
CA LYS A 463 -9.21 24.93 8.00
C LYS A 463 -8.66 24.27 9.26
N GLY A 464 -7.38 23.90 9.23
CA GLY A 464 -6.70 23.24 10.36
C GLY A 464 -7.12 21.79 10.65
N LYS A 465 -8.02 21.21 9.85
CA LYS A 465 -8.37 19.78 9.89
C LYS A 465 -7.51 19.00 8.88
N TYR A 466 -7.00 17.84 9.29
CA TYR A 466 -6.09 17.02 8.50
C TYR A 466 -6.40 15.53 8.69
N THR A 467 -6.45 14.81 7.58
CA THR A 467 -6.56 13.35 7.52
C THR A 467 -5.20 12.65 7.51
N THR A 468 -4.14 13.40 7.21
CA THR A 468 -2.74 12.97 7.22
C THR A 468 -1.85 14.20 7.41
N ASN A 469 -0.62 14.04 7.93
CA ASN A 469 0.33 15.15 8.06
C ASN A 469 1.25 15.33 6.83
N SER A 470 1.17 14.43 5.85
CA SER A 470 2.09 14.37 4.71
C SER A 470 1.36 13.86 3.47
N ILE A 471 1.59 14.49 2.30
CA ILE A 471 1.03 13.97 1.04
C ILE A 471 1.75 12.71 0.58
N MET A 472 2.96 12.47 1.10
CA MET A 472 3.81 11.31 0.79
C MET A 472 3.34 9.99 1.43
N GLU A 473 2.08 9.92 1.88
CA GLU A 473 1.44 8.73 2.42
C GLU A 473 0.54 8.04 1.39
N TYR A 474 0.33 6.74 1.54
CA TYR A 474 -0.76 6.01 0.89
C TYR A 474 -2.01 6.00 1.77
N SER A 475 -2.85 7.03 1.60
CA SER A 475 -4.09 7.16 2.36
C SER A 475 -5.26 6.40 1.73
N ILE A 476 -6.25 6.03 2.53
CA ILE A 476 -7.56 5.55 2.05
C ILE A 476 -8.23 6.57 1.11
N LEU A 477 -9.06 6.12 0.16
CA LEU A 477 -9.72 6.96 -0.85
C LEU A 477 -10.39 8.19 -0.24
N GLN A 478 -11.16 8.02 0.84
CA GLN A 478 -11.87 9.13 1.50
C GLN A 478 -10.89 10.20 2.02
N ALA A 479 -9.78 9.78 2.62
CA ALA A 479 -8.75 10.68 3.14
C ALA A 479 -7.93 11.34 2.02
N ALA A 480 -7.71 10.65 0.91
CA ALA A 480 -7.06 11.20 -0.28
C ALA A 480 -7.94 12.24 -0.99
N VAL A 481 -9.26 11.96 -1.12
CA VAL A 481 -10.26 12.92 -1.62
C VAL A 481 -10.35 14.14 -0.70
N PHE A 482 -10.31 13.94 0.62
CA PHE A 482 -10.24 15.03 1.59
C PHE A 482 -9.03 15.93 1.37
N THR A 483 -7.85 15.33 1.24
CA THR A 483 -6.60 16.06 1.02
C THR A 483 -6.63 16.82 -0.31
N GLY A 484 -7.10 16.17 -1.39
CA GLY A 484 -7.31 16.80 -2.68
C GLY A 484 -8.27 17.98 -2.66
N CYS A 485 -9.39 17.84 -1.94
CA CYS A 485 -10.34 18.92 -1.72
C CYS A 485 -9.69 20.09 -1.00
N LYS A 486 -8.86 19.84 0.02
CA LYS A 486 -8.10 20.90 0.71
C LYS A 486 -7.11 21.62 -0.21
N ILE A 487 -6.43 20.89 -1.10
CA ILE A 487 -5.56 21.52 -2.11
C ILE A 487 -6.40 22.45 -2.99
N ARG A 488 -7.59 22.03 -3.42
CA ARG A 488 -8.45 22.85 -4.28
C ARG A 488 -9.08 24.07 -3.57
N THR A 489 -9.40 23.96 -2.28
CA THR A 489 -10.32 24.91 -1.60
C THR A 489 -9.68 25.76 -0.51
N THR A 490 -8.47 25.44 -0.07
CA THR A 490 -7.78 26.13 1.03
C THR A 490 -6.34 26.43 0.66
N ASP A 491 -5.68 27.32 1.40
CA ASP A 491 -4.22 27.57 1.30
C ASP A 491 -3.41 26.78 2.34
N ASP A 492 -4.05 25.84 3.05
CA ASP A 492 -3.38 25.01 4.04
C ASP A 492 -2.30 24.15 3.38
N VAL A 493 -1.19 23.97 4.10
CA VAL A 493 -0.12 23.02 3.78
C VAL A 493 -0.05 21.96 4.87
N LEU A 494 0.23 20.72 4.50
CA LEU A 494 0.39 19.66 5.49
C LEU A 494 1.67 19.88 6.31
N PRO A 495 1.64 19.67 7.64
CA PRO A 495 2.77 20.04 8.51
C PRO A 495 4.09 19.37 8.15
N HIS A 496 4.09 18.08 7.80
CA HIS A 496 5.30 17.35 7.43
C HIS A 496 5.84 17.79 6.08
N ASP A 497 4.98 17.95 5.07
CA ASP A 497 5.39 18.45 3.74
C ASP A 497 6.10 19.79 3.82
N LYS A 498 5.54 20.72 4.61
CA LYS A 498 6.17 22.03 4.87
C LYS A 498 7.53 21.87 5.53
N ALA A 499 7.59 21.13 6.64
CA ALA A 499 8.83 20.97 7.38
C ALA A 499 9.91 20.23 6.57
N ALA A 500 9.52 19.27 5.73
CA ALA A 500 10.43 18.53 4.87
C ALA A 500 11.05 19.42 3.80
N ILE A 501 10.23 20.21 3.09
CA ILE A 501 10.72 21.20 2.11
C ILE A 501 11.62 22.25 2.77
N GLN A 502 11.21 22.80 3.92
CA GLN A 502 12.02 23.79 4.63
C GLN A 502 13.33 23.19 5.16
N TRP A 503 13.35 21.91 5.56
CA TRP A 503 14.59 21.21 5.87
C TRP A 503 15.46 21.09 4.63
N GLY A 504 14.96 20.55 3.51
CA GLY A 504 15.77 20.26 2.31
C GLY A 504 16.30 21.50 1.57
N TYR A 505 15.55 22.61 1.59
CA TYR A 505 15.83 23.80 0.79
C TYR A 505 16.18 25.06 1.61
N ALA A 506 15.91 25.08 2.92
CA ALA A 506 16.16 26.24 3.78
C ALA A 506 16.86 25.91 5.11
N ASP A 507 17.35 24.67 5.29
CA ASP A 507 18.06 24.20 6.48
C ASP A 507 17.28 24.37 7.81
N SER A 508 15.96 24.42 7.74
CA SER A 508 15.09 24.47 8.92
C SER A 508 15.22 23.21 9.78
N LEU A 509 15.17 23.38 11.10
CA LEU A 509 15.14 22.29 12.07
C LEU A 509 13.72 21.91 12.51
N GLU A 510 12.69 22.53 11.95
CA GLU A 510 11.27 22.39 12.35
C GLU A 510 10.83 20.93 12.42
N ALA A 511 11.21 20.09 11.44
CA ALA A 511 10.85 18.66 11.43
C ALA A 511 11.33 17.92 12.69
N LYS A 512 12.55 18.24 13.14
CA LYS A 512 13.19 17.63 14.31
C LYS A 512 12.69 18.26 15.60
N GLU A 513 12.61 19.59 15.67
CA GLU A 513 12.16 20.32 16.86
C GLU A 513 10.71 19.98 17.23
N ASN A 514 9.84 19.85 16.22
CA ASN A 514 8.45 19.43 16.39
C ASN A 514 8.28 17.91 16.46
N LYS A 515 9.37 17.15 16.40
CA LYS A 515 9.39 15.68 16.43
C LYS A 515 8.41 15.03 15.44
N LEU A 516 8.33 15.54 14.22
CA LEU A 516 7.32 15.08 13.25
C LEU A 516 7.46 13.58 12.97
N LEU A 517 6.32 12.89 12.90
CA LEU A 517 6.28 11.47 12.62
C LEU A 517 6.66 11.22 11.17
N PHE A 518 7.62 10.32 10.98
CA PHE A 518 8.15 9.95 9.68
C PHE A 518 8.51 8.47 9.65
N ALA A 519 8.03 7.77 8.62
CA ALA A 519 8.37 6.39 8.34
C ALA A 519 8.53 6.16 6.82
N PRO A 520 9.75 5.87 6.34
CA PRO A 520 9.98 5.54 4.93
C PRO A 520 9.58 4.09 4.61
N ASP A 521 9.71 3.71 3.35
CA ASP A 521 9.48 2.36 2.81
C ASP A 521 10.16 1.25 3.60
N ASP A 522 11.43 1.46 4.00
CA ASP A 522 12.22 0.51 4.77
C ASP A 522 11.77 0.35 6.23
N ALA A 523 10.82 1.16 6.69
CA ALA A 523 10.19 1.04 8.00
C ALA A 523 8.84 0.29 7.98
N GLN A 524 8.29 -0.03 6.80
CA GLN A 524 7.08 -0.86 6.72
C GLN A 524 7.30 -2.22 7.39
N GLY A 525 6.28 -2.70 8.11
CA GLY A 525 6.35 -3.94 8.90
C GLY A 525 7.22 -3.86 10.17
N THR A 526 7.89 -2.73 10.43
CA THR A 526 8.65 -2.52 11.68
C THR A 526 7.75 -2.06 12.82
N TYR A 527 6.73 -1.27 12.53
CA TYR A 527 5.77 -0.72 13.48
C TYR A 527 4.35 -1.11 13.07
N GLY A 528 3.49 -1.42 14.04
CA GLY A 528 2.09 -1.80 13.77
C GLY A 528 1.18 -0.63 13.37
N ASP A 529 1.61 0.61 13.67
CA ASP A 529 0.95 1.87 13.31
C ASP A 529 1.58 2.56 12.10
N VAL A 530 2.37 1.83 11.31
CA VAL A 530 2.95 2.29 10.04
C VAL A 530 2.54 1.31 8.96
N ARG A 531 1.38 1.56 8.33
CA ARG A 531 0.82 0.72 7.28
C ARG A 531 0.37 1.56 6.09
N THR A 532 0.27 0.92 4.94
CA THR A 532 -0.37 1.48 3.75
C THR A 532 -1.89 1.38 3.90
N PHE A 533 -2.62 2.40 3.45
CA PHE A 533 -4.08 2.47 3.53
C PHE A 533 -4.66 2.36 4.94
N ASP A 534 -3.91 2.75 5.96
CA ASP A 534 -4.45 2.92 7.30
C ASP A 534 -5.01 4.34 7.50
N TYR A 535 -5.64 4.55 8.66
CA TYR A 535 -6.19 5.84 8.98
C TYR A 535 -6.21 6.11 10.48
N GLY A 536 -5.93 7.37 10.84
CA GLY A 536 -6.10 7.88 12.18
C GLY A 536 -4.96 7.55 13.14
N THR A 537 -5.12 8.06 14.36
CA THR A 537 -4.12 7.91 15.44
C THR A 537 -4.42 6.73 16.37
N GLU A 538 -5.57 6.09 16.15
CA GLU A 538 -6.23 5.13 17.02
C GLU A 538 -6.61 3.91 16.17
N PRO A 539 -5.70 2.93 16.10
CA PRO A 539 -5.81 1.84 15.15
C PRO A 539 -7.00 0.93 15.45
N ILE A 540 -7.39 0.71 16.71
CA ILE A 540 -8.57 -0.09 17.05
C ILE A 540 -9.84 0.61 16.57
N LEU A 541 -9.95 1.92 16.75
CA LEU A 541 -11.10 2.67 16.24
C LEU A 541 -11.19 2.65 14.71
N ALA A 542 -10.04 2.72 14.03
CA ALA A 542 -9.98 2.61 12.58
C ALA A 542 -10.49 1.24 12.09
N GLU A 543 -10.03 0.15 12.70
CA GLU A 543 -10.45 -1.21 12.35
C GLU A 543 -11.95 -1.45 12.61
N ILE A 544 -12.49 -0.90 13.71
CA ILE A 544 -13.92 -0.97 14.01
C ILE A 544 -14.75 -0.22 12.96
N ASN A 545 -14.27 0.94 12.52
CA ASN A 545 -14.92 1.73 11.49
C ASN A 545 -14.90 1.01 10.13
N GLU A 546 -13.81 0.34 9.81
CA GLU A 546 -13.67 -0.48 8.61
C GLU A 546 -14.64 -1.67 8.63
N ILE A 547 -14.70 -2.44 9.74
CA ILE A 547 -15.69 -3.51 9.95
C ILE A 547 -17.12 -2.96 9.76
N SER A 548 -17.42 -1.81 10.36
CA SER A 548 -18.73 -1.17 10.23
C SER A 548 -19.05 -0.80 8.78
N THR A 549 -18.06 -0.34 8.03
CA THR A 549 -18.22 0.04 6.62
C THR A 549 -18.41 -1.20 5.75
N GLU A 550 -17.59 -2.22 5.90
CA GLU A 550 -17.71 -3.49 5.16
C GLU A 550 -19.08 -4.13 5.36
N LEU A 551 -19.56 -4.24 6.61
CA LEU A 551 -20.87 -4.81 6.90
C LEU A 551 -22.01 -4.00 6.29
N ARG A 552 -21.89 -2.67 6.29
CA ARG A 552 -22.89 -1.75 5.75
C ARG A 552 -22.98 -1.81 4.23
N THR A 553 -21.85 -1.93 3.53
CA THR A 553 -21.79 -1.91 2.05
C THR A 553 -21.93 -3.29 1.41
N LEU A 554 -21.87 -4.38 2.19
CA LEU A 554 -21.95 -5.75 1.69
C LEU A 554 -23.19 -6.04 0.80
N PRO A 555 -24.42 -5.55 1.12
CA PRO A 555 -25.57 -5.67 0.22
C PRO A 555 -25.38 -5.00 -1.15
N ASN A 556 -24.82 -3.79 -1.18
CA ASN A 556 -24.53 -3.04 -2.40
C ASN A 556 -23.50 -3.78 -3.26
N SER A 557 -22.43 -4.25 -2.62
CA SER A 557 -21.36 -5.02 -3.24
C SER A 557 -21.86 -6.30 -3.93
N LEU A 558 -22.81 -6.99 -3.28
CA LEU A 558 -23.47 -8.16 -3.87
C LEU A 558 -24.25 -7.79 -5.13
N ILE A 559 -25.01 -6.69 -5.12
CA ILE A 559 -25.78 -6.23 -6.28
C ILE A 559 -24.83 -5.81 -7.41
N GLU A 560 -23.73 -5.12 -7.11
CA GLU A 560 -22.73 -4.72 -8.12
C GLU A 560 -22.09 -5.92 -8.83
N SER A 561 -22.01 -7.09 -8.17
CA SER A 561 -21.57 -8.33 -8.83
C SER A 561 -22.53 -8.78 -9.94
N PHE A 562 -23.84 -8.56 -9.77
CA PHE A 562 -24.85 -8.84 -10.80
C PHE A 562 -24.88 -7.75 -11.87
N VAL A 563 -24.68 -6.48 -11.49
CA VAL A 563 -24.55 -5.37 -12.44
C VAL A 563 -23.38 -5.63 -13.40
N ALA A 564 -22.23 -6.04 -12.87
CA ALA A 564 -21.04 -6.36 -13.67
C ALA A 564 -21.27 -7.53 -14.65
N ALA A 565 -22.11 -8.50 -14.29
CA ALA A 565 -22.47 -9.63 -15.13
C ALA A 565 -23.47 -9.25 -16.24
N LYS A 566 -24.45 -8.41 -15.92
CA LYS A 566 -25.49 -7.95 -16.85
C LYS A 566 -24.96 -6.92 -17.85
N ALA A 567 -24.15 -5.98 -17.36
CA ALA A 567 -23.72 -4.79 -18.08
C ALA A 567 -22.19 -4.61 -18.08
N PRO A 568 -21.43 -5.61 -18.59
CA PRO A 568 -19.99 -5.52 -18.74
C PRO A 568 -19.60 -4.50 -19.82
N LEU A 569 -18.33 -4.09 -19.80
CA LEU A 569 -17.76 -3.23 -20.83
C LEU A 569 -17.76 -3.89 -22.22
N ASP A 570 -17.39 -5.17 -22.30
CA ASP A 570 -17.47 -5.99 -23.51
C ASP A 570 -18.72 -6.89 -23.42
N PRO A 571 -19.67 -6.81 -24.37
CA PRO A 571 -20.86 -7.66 -24.38
C PRO A 571 -20.57 -9.17 -24.36
N ARG A 572 -19.39 -9.61 -24.83
CA ARG A 572 -18.96 -11.02 -24.81
C ARG A 572 -18.67 -11.53 -23.40
N ASP A 573 -18.42 -10.62 -22.46
CA ASP A 573 -18.18 -10.97 -21.06
C ASP A 573 -19.47 -11.09 -20.25
N ARG A 574 -20.65 -11.00 -20.88
CA ARG A 574 -21.92 -11.15 -20.18
C ARG A 574 -22.00 -12.56 -19.59
N ILE A 575 -22.33 -12.62 -18.31
CA ILE A 575 -22.49 -13.89 -17.58
C ILE A 575 -23.97 -14.03 -17.25
N PRO A 576 -24.61 -15.18 -17.51
CA PRO A 576 -25.96 -15.47 -17.01
C PRO A 576 -26.03 -15.21 -15.50
N LEU A 577 -27.08 -14.53 -15.03
CA LEU A 577 -27.14 -14.07 -13.63
C LEU A 577 -27.15 -15.23 -12.62
N ASP A 578 -27.60 -16.41 -13.02
CA ASP A 578 -27.58 -17.63 -12.23
C ASP A 578 -26.17 -18.25 -12.10
N GLU A 579 -25.27 -17.95 -13.05
CA GLU A 579 -23.86 -18.35 -13.06
C GLU A 579 -22.93 -17.36 -12.33
N VAL A 580 -23.46 -16.25 -11.81
CA VAL A 580 -22.65 -15.27 -11.06
C VAL A 580 -22.03 -15.93 -9.82
N ASN A 581 -20.70 -15.91 -9.77
CA ASN A 581 -19.92 -16.41 -8.64
C ASN A 581 -19.88 -15.37 -7.51
N LEU A 582 -20.75 -15.56 -6.51
CA LEU A 582 -20.73 -14.85 -5.26
C LEU A 582 -19.85 -15.65 -4.27
N ASN A 583 -18.72 -15.09 -3.85
CA ASN A 583 -17.72 -15.80 -3.04
C ASN A 583 -17.81 -15.36 -1.56
N PRO A 584 -18.68 -15.98 -0.73
CA PRO A 584 -18.86 -15.59 0.66
C PRO A 584 -17.60 -15.81 1.50
N ASN A 585 -16.82 -16.85 1.20
CA ASN A 585 -15.56 -17.13 1.89
C ASN A 585 -14.53 -16.01 1.70
N MET A 586 -14.39 -15.47 0.49
CA MET A 586 -13.51 -14.34 0.21
C MET A 586 -13.92 -13.11 1.04
N ARG A 587 -15.21 -12.74 1.02
CA ARG A 587 -15.73 -11.60 1.79
C ARG A 587 -15.55 -11.81 3.30
N ALA A 588 -15.83 -13.00 3.82
CA ALA A 588 -15.60 -13.33 5.22
C ALA A 588 -14.12 -13.30 5.61
N SER A 589 -13.22 -13.63 4.68
CA SER A 589 -11.77 -13.56 4.91
C SER A 589 -11.25 -12.11 4.93
N MET A 590 -11.84 -11.22 4.11
CA MET A 590 -11.54 -9.78 4.16
C MET A 590 -11.92 -9.20 5.52
N LEU A 591 -13.17 -9.42 5.95
CA LEU A 591 -13.64 -8.94 7.25
C LEU A 591 -12.84 -9.52 8.43
N ALA A 592 -12.34 -10.75 8.29
CA ALA A 592 -11.50 -11.39 9.31
C ALA A 592 -10.07 -10.82 9.38
N ALA A 593 -9.61 -10.11 8.34
CA ALA A 593 -8.30 -9.46 8.36
C ALA A 593 -8.26 -8.34 9.43
N SER A 594 -9.38 -7.66 9.68
CA SER A 594 -9.47 -6.62 10.72
C SER A 594 -9.21 -7.15 12.13
N TYR A 595 -9.46 -8.44 12.38
CA TYR A 595 -9.05 -9.06 13.65
C TYR A 595 -7.52 -9.07 13.81
N GLY A 596 -6.76 -9.23 12.74
CA GLY A 596 -5.30 -9.08 12.77
C GLY A 596 -4.90 -7.65 13.15
N GLY A 597 -5.56 -6.66 12.55
CA GLY A 597 -5.38 -5.24 12.85
C GLY A 597 -5.70 -4.88 14.30
N ILE A 598 -6.70 -5.53 14.91
CA ILE A 598 -7.05 -5.38 16.34
C ILE A 598 -6.06 -6.12 17.24
N PHE A 599 -5.85 -7.42 17.02
CA PHE A 599 -5.13 -8.27 17.96
C PHE A 599 -3.61 -8.10 17.95
N GLN A 600 -3.03 -7.53 16.89
CA GLN A 600 -1.62 -7.13 16.93
C GLN A 600 -1.34 -6.19 18.12
N TRP A 601 -2.29 -5.34 18.51
CA TRP A 601 -2.10 -4.38 19.60
C TRP A 601 -2.08 -5.01 20.98
N PHE A 602 -2.58 -6.24 21.10
CA PHE A 602 -2.52 -7.02 22.32
C PHE A 602 -1.19 -7.78 22.49
N GLN A 603 -0.31 -7.73 21.48
CA GLN A 603 0.97 -8.43 21.51
C GLN A 603 2.08 -7.52 22.03
N ALA A 604 2.88 -8.02 22.97
CA ALA A 604 4.01 -7.30 23.54
C ALA A 604 5.08 -6.97 22.48
N GLY A 605 5.23 -7.82 21.46
CA GLY A 605 6.19 -7.64 20.37
C GLY A 605 5.84 -6.53 19.36
N THR A 606 4.58 -6.07 19.31
CA THR A 606 4.16 -5.01 18.37
C THR A 606 4.77 -3.67 18.74
N ARG A 607 5.33 -2.95 17.79
CA ARG A 607 5.92 -1.63 18.02
C ARG A 607 4.96 -0.52 17.61
N SER A 608 5.04 0.63 18.26
CA SER A 608 4.29 1.84 17.89
C SER A 608 5.26 2.98 17.69
N LEU A 609 5.34 3.49 16.46
CA LEU A 609 6.19 4.63 16.14
C LEU A 609 5.75 5.87 16.94
N ARG A 610 4.44 6.09 17.05
CA ARG A 610 3.87 7.24 17.77
C ARG A 610 4.28 7.24 19.23
N LEU A 611 4.12 6.11 19.92
CA LEU A 611 4.45 6.01 21.35
C LEU A 611 5.95 6.01 21.58
N GLU A 612 6.71 5.26 20.76
CA GLU A 612 8.17 5.21 20.89
C GLU A 612 8.84 6.58 20.67
N ARG A 613 8.21 7.47 19.90
CA ARG A 613 8.72 8.83 19.65
C ARG A 613 8.74 9.73 20.89
N ASP A 614 7.91 9.42 21.88
CA ASP A 614 7.87 10.15 23.15
C ASP A 614 9.04 9.77 24.06
N PHE A 615 9.72 8.65 23.78
CA PHE A 615 10.87 8.20 24.55
C PHE A 615 12.19 8.72 23.94
N PRO A 616 13.15 9.20 24.75
CA PRO A 616 14.47 9.62 24.26
C PRO A 616 15.28 8.50 23.59
N PHE A 617 15.03 7.25 24.00
CA PHE A 617 15.65 6.03 23.51
C PHE A 617 14.68 4.86 23.74
N VAL A 618 14.78 3.79 22.97
CA VAL A 618 14.01 2.55 23.16
C VAL A 618 15.00 1.39 23.27
N GLY A 619 15.00 0.70 24.41
CA GLY A 619 15.81 -0.50 24.62
C GLY A 619 15.54 -1.14 25.99
N PRO A 620 16.41 -2.08 26.43
CA PRO A 620 16.15 -2.88 27.64
C PRO A 620 15.94 -2.07 28.92
N LEU A 621 16.48 -0.85 28.99
CA LEU A 621 16.41 0.01 30.18
C LEU A 621 15.04 0.64 30.42
N ASN A 622 14.22 0.82 29.38
CA ASN A 622 12.89 1.45 29.47
C ASN A 622 11.79 0.61 28.82
N GLN A 623 12.08 -0.65 28.50
CA GLN A 623 11.16 -1.57 27.85
C GLN A 623 9.91 -1.82 28.71
N GLU A 624 10.08 -1.96 30.03
CA GLU A 624 8.95 -2.17 30.95
C GLU A 624 8.01 -0.97 30.99
N ASP A 625 8.55 0.25 31.06
CA ASP A 625 7.77 1.49 31.05
C ASP A 625 7.02 1.67 29.73
N LEU A 626 7.68 1.37 28.60
CA LEU A 626 7.04 1.41 27.28
C LEU A 626 5.87 0.41 27.20
N LEU A 627 6.03 -0.82 27.71
CA LEU A 627 4.95 -1.82 27.75
C LEU A 627 3.78 -1.36 28.61
N LYS A 628 4.03 -0.72 29.76
CA LYS A 628 2.98 -0.13 30.62
C LYS A 628 2.23 0.99 29.90
N VAL A 629 2.93 1.93 29.29
CA VAL A 629 2.29 3.02 28.52
C VAL A 629 1.46 2.47 27.37
N ARG A 630 1.98 1.48 26.64
CA ARG A 630 1.23 0.80 25.56
C ARG A 630 -0.03 0.12 26.09
N TRP A 631 0.09 -0.57 27.22
CA TRP A 631 -1.04 -1.23 27.86
C TRP A 631 -2.13 -0.24 28.30
N GLU A 632 -1.73 0.88 28.91
CA GLU A 632 -2.65 1.96 29.31
C GLU A 632 -3.37 2.56 28.10
N LYS A 633 -2.62 2.89 27.03
CA LYS A 633 -3.18 3.47 25.80
C LYS A 633 -4.17 2.54 25.11
N LEU A 634 -3.85 1.26 25.00
CA LEU A 634 -4.77 0.25 24.46
C LEU A 634 -6.07 0.21 25.28
N ASN A 635 -5.97 0.19 26.61
CA ASN A 635 -7.15 0.17 27.48
C ASN A 635 -8.01 1.43 27.33
N ASP A 636 -7.40 2.61 27.20
CA ASP A 636 -8.14 3.86 27.00
C ASP A 636 -8.81 3.95 25.63
N GLU A 637 -8.17 3.42 24.59
CA GLU A 637 -8.79 3.27 23.27
C GLU A 637 -9.96 2.29 23.30
N LEU A 638 -9.80 1.11 23.91
CA LEU A 638 -10.87 0.12 24.06
C LEU A 638 -12.07 0.68 24.85
N LYS A 639 -11.85 1.51 25.87
CA LYS A 639 -12.93 2.21 26.59
C LYS A 639 -13.70 3.13 25.65
N ARG A 640 -13.01 3.94 24.85
CA ARG A 640 -13.64 4.86 23.88
C ARG A 640 -14.32 4.13 22.73
N ALA A 641 -13.82 2.95 22.38
CA ALA A 641 -14.44 2.06 21.42
C ALA A 641 -15.71 1.36 21.95
N GLY A 642 -16.14 1.64 23.19
CA GLY A 642 -17.34 1.04 23.80
C GLY A 642 -17.09 -0.30 24.51
N GLY A 643 -15.82 -0.64 24.77
CA GLY A 643 -15.38 -1.86 25.47
C GLY A 643 -15.01 -3.01 24.53
N ILE A 644 -14.25 -3.98 25.05
CA ILE A 644 -13.76 -5.14 24.29
C ILE A 644 -14.90 -5.99 23.69
N ASP A 645 -16.02 -6.07 24.40
CA ASP A 645 -17.22 -6.79 23.94
C ASP A 645 -17.77 -6.20 22.63
N ARG A 646 -17.69 -4.87 22.46
CA ARG A 646 -18.08 -4.19 21.22
C ARG A 646 -17.02 -4.36 20.13
N VAL A 647 -15.75 -4.16 20.49
CA VAL A 647 -14.62 -4.23 19.54
C VAL A 647 -14.52 -5.61 18.87
N VAL A 648 -14.85 -6.69 19.59
CA VAL A 648 -14.61 -8.05 19.12
C VAL A 648 -15.91 -8.81 18.82
N PHE A 649 -16.96 -8.66 19.63
CA PHE A 649 -18.08 -9.62 19.61
C PHE A 649 -19.42 -9.06 19.15
N SER A 650 -19.67 -7.74 19.24
CA SER A 650 -21.03 -7.19 19.01
C SER A 650 -21.58 -7.39 17.60
N PHE A 651 -20.68 -7.55 16.63
CA PHE A 651 -21.05 -7.74 15.23
C PHE A 651 -21.17 -9.22 14.81
N LEU A 652 -20.83 -10.17 15.69
CA LEU A 652 -20.87 -11.60 15.36
C LEU A 652 -22.31 -12.11 15.27
N PRO A 653 -22.60 -13.09 14.38
CA PRO A 653 -23.92 -13.68 14.22
C PRO A 653 -24.24 -14.71 15.31
N VAL A 654 -23.94 -14.39 16.57
CA VAL A 654 -24.19 -15.22 17.75
C VAL A 654 -24.85 -14.38 18.84
N ASN A 655 -25.78 -14.99 19.57
CA ASN A 655 -26.40 -14.35 20.72
C ASN A 655 -25.49 -14.55 21.94
N LEU A 656 -24.74 -13.50 22.28
CA LEU A 656 -23.90 -13.46 23.48
C LEU A 656 -24.45 -12.43 24.47
N GLN A 657 -24.22 -12.68 25.76
CA GLN A 657 -24.43 -11.66 26.80
C GLN A 657 -23.21 -10.75 26.82
N LEU A 658 -23.32 -9.61 26.15
CA LEU A 658 -22.25 -8.64 25.99
C LEU A 658 -22.45 -7.45 26.94
N ASN A 659 -21.37 -7.03 27.58
CA ASN A 659 -21.31 -5.79 28.35
C ASN A 659 -20.93 -4.63 27.42
N ILE A 660 -21.90 -4.18 26.64
CA ILE A 660 -21.72 -3.08 25.69
C ILE A 660 -21.89 -1.75 26.44
N LYS A 661 -20.85 -0.92 26.46
CA LYS A 661 -20.88 0.43 27.03
C LYS A 661 -21.46 1.45 26.01
N ASP A 662 -21.17 2.73 26.20
CA ASP A 662 -21.54 3.81 25.28
C ASP A 662 -21.09 3.55 23.83
N ALA A 663 -21.71 4.26 22.89
CA ALA A 663 -21.30 4.22 21.48
C ALA A 663 -19.82 4.63 21.31
N PRO A 664 -19.11 4.08 20.31
CA PRO A 664 -17.72 4.44 20.06
C PRO A 664 -17.60 5.95 19.86
N GLN A 665 -16.62 6.55 20.53
CA GLN A 665 -16.30 7.96 20.34
C GLN A 665 -15.37 8.08 19.14
N GLY A 666 -15.86 8.67 18.04
CA GLY A 666 -15.06 8.95 16.85
C GLY A 666 -15.05 7.86 15.77
N ALA A 667 -15.78 6.75 15.93
CA ALA A 667 -15.95 5.70 14.93
C ALA A 667 -17.42 5.24 14.84
N ALA A 668 -17.84 4.69 13.70
CA ALA A 668 -19.14 4.06 13.57
C ALA A 668 -19.22 2.77 14.40
N ALA A 669 -20.38 2.52 15.02
CA ALA A 669 -20.61 1.27 15.74
C ALA A 669 -20.95 0.13 14.75
N PRO A 670 -20.19 -0.96 14.73
CA PRO A 670 -20.49 -2.08 13.84
C PRO A 670 -21.78 -2.76 14.30
N GLU A 671 -22.71 -2.91 13.37
CA GLU A 671 -23.97 -3.59 13.62
C GLU A 671 -23.79 -5.11 13.68
N LYS A 672 -24.67 -5.78 14.42
CA LYS A 672 -24.75 -7.23 14.39
C LYS A 672 -25.07 -7.73 12.98
N PHE A 673 -24.25 -8.66 12.49
CA PHE A 673 -24.56 -9.34 11.24
C PHE A 673 -25.74 -10.29 11.41
N GLU A 674 -26.75 -10.15 10.55
CA GLU A 674 -27.90 -11.03 10.46
C GLU A 674 -28.24 -11.30 8.99
N ALA A 675 -28.12 -12.55 8.53
CA ALA A 675 -28.34 -12.88 7.12
C ALA A 675 -29.72 -12.46 6.59
N ALA A 676 -30.75 -12.57 7.43
CA ALA A 676 -32.11 -12.15 7.09
C ALA A 676 -32.22 -10.63 6.87
N LYS A 677 -31.58 -9.83 7.73
CA LYS A 677 -31.55 -8.35 7.61
C LYS A 677 -30.82 -7.94 6.33
N MET A 678 -29.68 -8.56 6.04
CA MET A 678 -28.90 -8.28 4.83
C MET A 678 -29.65 -8.67 3.56
N THR A 679 -30.35 -9.81 3.58
CA THR A 679 -31.22 -10.24 2.46
C THR A 679 -32.37 -9.25 2.24
N ALA A 680 -33.02 -8.79 3.31
CA ALA A 680 -34.07 -7.77 3.23
C ALA A 680 -33.52 -6.45 2.67
N LYS A 681 -32.30 -6.07 3.06
CA LYS A 681 -31.64 -4.87 2.54
C LYS A 681 -31.36 -4.96 1.05
N VAL A 682 -30.95 -6.12 0.53
CA VAL A 682 -30.82 -6.32 -0.92
C VAL A 682 -32.16 -6.13 -1.63
N ALA A 683 -33.25 -6.69 -1.07
CA ALA A 683 -34.58 -6.52 -1.65
C ALA A 683 -35.00 -5.03 -1.72
N GLU A 684 -34.74 -4.26 -0.66
CA GLU A 684 -34.97 -2.81 -0.63
C GLU A 684 -34.10 -2.07 -1.66
N LEU A 685 -32.81 -2.40 -1.72
CA LEU A 685 -31.84 -1.74 -2.60
C LEU A 685 -32.15 -1.96 -4.08
N LEU A 686 -32.64 -3.13 -4.48
CA LEU A 686 -33.02 -3.43 -5.88
C LEU A 686 -34.11 -2.48 -6.43
N ASP A 687 -34.92 -1.89 -5.54
CA ASP A 687 -35.96 -0.92 -5.89
C ASP A 687 -35.56 0.53 -5.57
N SER A 688 -34.37 0.74 -4.97
CA SER A 688 -33.82 2.07 -4.70
C SER A 688 -33.45 2.80 -6.00
N PRO A 689 -33.38 4.14 -5.99
CA PRO A 689 -32.94 4.92 -7.15
C PRO A 689 -31.58 4.49 -7.71
N ALA A 690 -30.67 3.96 -6.86
CA ALA A 690 -29.33 3.54 -7.26
C ALA A 690 -29.30 2.29 -8.16
N TYR A 691 -30.27 1.38 -8.02
CA TYR A 691 -30.29 0.08 -8.72
C TYR A 691 -31.57 -0.21 -9.51
N LYS A 692 -32.63 0.60 -9.34
CA LYS A 692 -33.85 0.48 -10.15
C LYS A 692 -33.58 0.70 -11.64
N SER A 693 -32.67 1.63 -11.94
CA SER A 693 -32.13 1.89 -13.28
C SER A 693 -30.69 2.34 -13.10
N PHE A 694 -29.75 1.68 -13.78
CA PHE A 694 -28.32 1.89 -13.55
C PHE A 694 -27.53 1.92 -14.85
N VAL A 695 -26.43 2.67 -14.85
CA VAL A 695 -25.51 2.78 -15.99
C VAL A 695 -24.48 1.65 -15.93
N GLY A 696 -24.42 0.82 -16.97
CA GLY A 696 -23.44 -0.25 -17.13
C GLY A 696 -22.01 0.24 -17.30
N ALA A 697 -21.03 -0.67 -17.28
CA ALA A 697 -19.64 -0.33 -17.61
C ALA A 697 -19.47 0.10 -19.08
N ASP A 698 -20.37 -0.35 -19.95
CA ASP A 698 -20.51 0.07 -21.36
C ASP A 698 -21.20 1.44 -21.55
N GLY A 699 -21.65 2.07 -20.46
CA GLY A 699 -22.32 3.38 -20.48
C GLY A 699 -23.80 3.33 -20.86
N GLN A 700 -24.36 2.15 -21.13
CA GLN A 700 -25.78 2.01 -21.43
C GLN A 700 -26.59 1.91 -20.14
N THR A 701 -27.87 2.31 -20.20
CA THR A 701 -28.77 2.20 -19.06
C THR A 701 -29.45 0.83 -19.05
N TYR A 702 -29.46 0.19 -17.89
CA TYR A 702 -30.04 -1.12 -17.65
C TYR A 702 -30.98 -1.09 -16.45
N ALA A 703 -31.89 -2.05 -16.42
CA ALA A 703 -32.69 -2.39 -15.26
C ALA A 703 -32.78 -3.91 -15.14
N PHE A 704 -32.92 -4.40 -13.92
CA PHE A 704 -33.24 -5.80 -13.69
C PHE A 704 -34.74 -6.04 -13.95
N THR A 705 -35.08 -7.12 -14.65
CA THR A 705 -36.48 -7.57 -14.76
C THR A 705 -36.96 -8.11 -13.41
N ASP A 706 -38.27 -8.28 -13.25
CA ASP A 706 -38.82 -8.82 -12.01
C ASP A 706 -38.32 -10.25 -11.74
N GLU A 707 -38.16 -11.07 -12.79
CA GLU A 707 -37.58 -12.41 -12.69
C GLU A 707 -36.11 -12.38 -12.25
N GLU A 708 -35.32 -11.44 -12.80
CA GLU A 708 -33.93 -11.24 -12.40
C GLU A 708 -33.83 -10.76 -10.96
N LYS A 709 -34.71 -9.85 -10.51
CA LYS A 709 -34.76 -9.40 -9.12
C LYS A 709 -35.08 -10.55 -8.17
N GLU A 710 -36.05 -11.41 -8.50
CA GLU A 710 -36.36 -12.60 -7.69
C GLU A 710 -35.21 -13.60 -7.65
N LEU A 711 -34.49 -13.79 -8.76
CA LEU A 711 -33.27 -14.58 -8.80
C LEU A 711 -32.19 -13.97 -7.88
N ILE A 712 -31.95 -12.67 -7.95
CA ILE A 712 -30.97 -11.97 -7.11
C ILE A 712 -31.35 -12.11 -5.64
N LYS A 713 -32.61 -11.92 -5.25
CA LYS A 713 -33.09 -12.12 -3.86
C LYS A 713 -32.81 -13.54 -3.36
N LYS A 714 -33.11 -14.55 -4.19
CA LYS A 714 -32.83 -15.96 -3.86
C LYS A 714 -31.33 -16.22 -3.71
N ARG A 715 -30.51 -15.72 -4.63
CA ARG A 715 -29.05 -15.83 -4.60
C ARG A 715 -28.43 -15.08 -3.41
N ALA A 716 -28.97 -13.91 -3.06
CA ALA A 716 -28.56 -13.11 -1.92
C ALA A 716 -28.81 -13.85 -0.61
N LYS A 717 -29.99 -14.47 -0.46
CA LYS A 717 -30.28 -15.31 0.71
C LYS A 717 -29.25 -16.42 0.88
N LEU A 718 -28.98 -17.19 -0.18
CA LEU A 718 -27.98 -18.27 -0.15
C LEU A 718 -26.59 -17.73 0.19
N PHE A 719 -26.21 -16.59 -0.38
CA PHE A 719 -24.93 -15.95 -0.11
C PHE A 719 -24.79 -15.53 1.36
N PHE A 720 -25.79 -14.83 1.92
CA PHE A 720 -25.70 -14.35 3.30
C PHE A 720 -25.83 -15.47 4.33
N ASP A 721 -26.64 -16.50 4.07
CA ASP A 721 -26.73 -17.70 4.91
C ASP A 721 -25.36 -18.41 4.96
N GLU A 722 -24.62 -18.46 3.85
CA GLU A 722 -23.28 -19.07 3.81
C GLU A 722 -22.20 -18.14 4.37
N PHE A 723 -22.26 -16.84 4.08
CA PHE A 723 -21.39 -15.83 4.65
C PHE A 723 -21.49 -15.81 6.18
N GLU A 724 -22.68 -15.97 6.76
CA GLU A 724 -22.86 -16.02 8.22
C GLU A 724 -22.02 -17.13 8.86
N LYS A 725 -22.03 -18.33 8.26
CA LYS A 725 -21.25 -19.48 8.72
C LYS A 725 -19.76 -19.25 8.54
N GLU A 726 -19.35 -18.84 7.34
CA GLU A 726 -17.94 -18.58 7.03
C GLU A 726 -17.38 -17.46 7.91
N TRP A 727 -18.15 -16.40 8.13
CA TRP A 727 -17.76 -15.28 9.00
C TRP A 727 -17.51 -15.76 10.43
N LEU A 728 -18.44 -16.52 11.00
CA LEU A 728 -18.29 -17.05 12.35
C LEU A 728 -17.08 -17.99 12.47
N LYS A 729 -16.89 -18.87 11.47
CA LYS A 729 -15.73 -19.76 11.39
C LYS A 729 -14.42 -18.98 11.36
N ARG A 730 -14.33 -17.96 10.50
CA ARG A 730 -13.12 -17.11 10.37
C ARG A 730 -12.85 -16.29 11.63
N ALA A 731 -13.88 -15.76 12.28
CA ALA A 731 -13.73 -15.06 13.56
C ALA A 731 -13.16 -15.99 14.65
N CYS A 732 -13.65 -17.23 14.75
CA CYS A 732 -13.09 -18.22 15.68
C CYS A 732 -11.61 -18.55 15.36
N GLN A 733 -11.29 -18.73 14.07
CA GLN A 733 -9.91 -18.96 13.64
C GLN A 733 -8.99 -17.78 13.99
N ALA A 734 -9.45 -16.55 13.80
CA ALA A 734 -8.69 -15.35 14.14
C ALA A 734 -8.46 -15.25 15.65
N LEU A 735 -9.50 -15.48 16.46
CA LEU A 735 -9.41 -15.49 17.93
C LEU A 735 -8.47 -16.60 18.45
N GLY A 736 -8.43 -17.75 17.78
CA GLY A 736 -7.52 -18.85 18.10
C GLY A 736 -6.06 -18.60 17.73
N ARG A 737 -5.77 -17.61 16.87
CA ARG A 737 -4.40 -17.22 16.48
C ARG A 737 -3.93 -15.93 17.18
N ALA A 738 -4.83 -15.25 17.88
CA ALA A 738 -4.58 -13.96 18.50
C ALA A 738 -3.71 -14.07 19.76
N GLY A 739 -2.41 -13.74 19.63
CA GLY A 739 -1.55 -13.47 20.78
C GLY A 739 -2.05 -12.26 21.57
N ARG A 740 -2.04 -12.34 22.91
CA ARG A 740 -2.53 -11.27 23.80
C ARG A 740 -1.75 -11.15 25.10
N ASP A 741 -0.43 -11.14 25.01
CA ASP A 741 0.51 -11.17 26.13
C ASP A 741 0.91 -9.79 26.67
N LEU A 742 0.55 -8.68 26.00
CA LEU A 742 0.93 -7.33 26.40
C LEU A 742 0.59 -7.01 27.86
N GLY A 743 -0.63 -7.30 28.31
CA GLY A 743 -1.05 -7.00 29.69
C GLY A 743 -0.23 -7.75 30.75
N VAL A 744 0.10 -9.02 30.49
CA VAL A 744 0.97 -9.82 31.38
C VAL A 744 2.40 -9.29 31.37
N GLN A 745 2.94 -8.94 30.21
CA GLN A 745 4.29 -8.39 30.08
C GLN A 745 4.41 -7.00 30.72
N ALA A 746 3.33 -6.20 30.69
CA ALA A 746 3.30 -4.87 31.27
C ALA A 746 3.11 -4.86 32.80
N LEU A 747 2.30 -5.77 33.35
CA LEU A 747 1.88 -5.76 34.75
C LEU A 747 2.45 -6.93 35.58
N GLY A 748 3.10 -7.90 34.94
CA GLY A 748 3.53 -9.18 35.53
C GLY A 748 2.38 -10.16 35.76
N THR A 749 1.24 -9.68 36.26
CA THR A 749 0.00 -10.45 36.45
C THR A 749 -1.23 -9.64 36.09
N VAL A 750 -2.26 -10.30 35.55
CA VAL A 750 -3.52 -9.67 35.13
C VAL A 750 -4.64 -10.02 36.11
N SER A 751 -5.41 -9.03 36.55
CA SER A 751 -6.54 -9.21 37.49
C SER A 751 -7.83 -9.71 36.81
N GLU A 752 -8.80 -10.19 37.59
CA GLU A 752 -10.10 -10.65 37.09
C GLU A 752 -10.93 -9.56 36.40
N ASP A 753 -10.77 -8.30 36.81
CA ASP A 753 -11.51 -7.17 36.23
C ASP A 753 -10.86 -6.61 34.96
N ASP A 754 -9.70 -7.13 34.56
CA ASP A 754 -8.92 -6.63 33.42
C ASP A 754 -9.58 -6.98 32.07
N VAL A 755 -9.26 -6.19 31.04
CA VAL A 755 -9.80 -6.37 29.69
C VAL A 755 -9.44 -7.73 29.07
N ILE A 756 -8.28 -8.31 29.39
CA ILE A 756 -7.94 -9.67 28.95
C ILE A 756 -8.85 -10.69 29.62
N ALA A 757 -9.11 -10.56 30.93
CA ALA A 757 -9.99 -11.49 31.63
C ALA A 757 -11.42 -11.42 31.07
N GLN A 758 -11.91 -10.22 30.74
CA GLN A 758 -13.19 -10.00 30.06
C GLN A 758 -13.21 -10.65 28.66
N LEU A 759 -12.16 -10.44 27.87
CA LEU A 759 -12.00 -11.05 26.55
C LEU A 759 -12.05 -12.58 26.63
N GLU A 760 -11.31 -13.18 27.56
CA GLU A 760 -11.28 -14.64 27.76
C GLU A 760 -12.65 -15.19 28.18
N LYS A 761 -13.40 -14.46 29.00
CA LYS A 761 -14.77 -14.81 29.38
C LYS A 761 -15.68 -14.88 28.17
N GLN A 762 -15.60 -13.91 27.27
CA GLN A 762 -16.40 -13.92 26.05
C GLN A 762 -15.94 -14.98 25.05
N ILE A 763 -14.65 -15.27 24.97
CA ILE A 763 -14.13 -16.38 24.14
C ILE A 763 -14.66 -17.73 24.62
N VAL A 764 -14.65 -17.98 25.94
CA VAL A 764 -15.22 -19.20 26.52
C VAL A 764 -16.73 -19.27 26.29
N ALA A 765 -17.45 -18.16 26.46
CA ALA A 765 -18.90 -18.11 26.21
C ALA A 765 -19.23 -18.37 24.73
N LEU A 766 -18.49 -17.77 23.80
CA LEU A 766 -18.63 -17.98 22.36
C LEU A 766 -18.33 -19.43 21.99
N GLY A 767 -17.18 -19.95 22.43
CA GLY A 767 -16.77 -21.32 22.16
C GLY A 767 -17.79 -22.33 22.68
N ARG A 768 -18.27 -22.16 23.92
CA ARG A 768 -19.36 -22.99 24.48
C ARG A 768 -20.62 -22.92 23.63
N THR A 769 -21.06 -21.70 23.28
CA THR A 769 -22.27 -21.49 22.50
C THR A 769 -22.20 -22.20 21.14
N ILE A 770 -21.07 -22.10 20.44
CA ILE A 770 -20.89 -22.75 19.13
C ILE A 770 -20.78 -24.26 19.25
N VAL A 771 -19.96 -24.75 20.19
CA VAL A 771 -19.67 -26.18 20.35
C VAL A 771 -20.90 -26.95 20.82
N MET A 772 -21.72 -26.36 21.71
CA MET A 772 -22.79 -27.04 22.44
C MET A 772 -24.21 -26.73 21.91
N ALA A 773 -24.42 -25.68 21.11
CA ALA A 773 -25.76 -25.36 20.62
C ALA A 773 -26.33 -26.49 19.75
N LYS A 774 -27.56 -26.90 20.05
CA LYS A 774 -28.31 -27.93 19.32
C LYS A 774 -29.36 -27.29 18.42
N ASP A 775 -29.67 -27.96 17.32
CA ASP A 775 -30.82 -27.65 16.48
C ASP A 775 -31.94 -28.66 16.80
N GLU A 776 -32.86 -28.28 17.68
CA GLU A 776 -33.95 -29.14 18.14
C GLU A 776 -34.87 -29.61 16.99
N GLY A 777 -34.87 -28.91 15.85
CA GLY A 777 -35.63 -29.28 14.66
C GLY A 777 -34.96 -30.35 13.79
N LYS A 778 -33.69 -30.68 14.05
CA LYS A 778 -32.88 -31.55 13.19
C LYS A 778 -32.37 -32.76 13.97
N VAL A 779 -32.87 -33.94 13.61
CA VAL A 779 -32.46 -35.21 14.22
C VAL A 779 -31.81 -36.13 13.19
N ARG A 780 -30.73 -36.82 13.61
CA ARG A 780 -30.08 -37.86 12.83
C ARG A 780 -30.45 -39.23 13.38
N ARG A 781 -30.96 -40.10 12.51
CA ARG A 781 -31.40 -41.46 12.86
C ARG A 781 -30.41 -42.49 12.35
N GLY A 782 -30.16 -43.51 13.16
CA GLY A 782 -29.42 -44.69 12.73
C GLY A 782 -29.58 -45.83 13.72
N LYS A 783 -28.77 -46.88 13.57
CA LYS A 783 -28.77 -48.02 14.48
C LYS A 783 -27.45 -48.09 15.24
N LEU A 784 -27.57 -48.38 16.53
CA LEU A 784 -26.51 -48.93 17.36
C LEU A 784 -26.82 -50.42 17.54
N SER A 785 -26.02 -51.28 16.91
CA SER A 785 -26.32 -52.72 16.81
C SER A 785 -27.73 -52.99 16.24
N LYS A 786 -28.69 -53.42 17.06
CA LYS A 786 -30.08 -53.72 16.65
C LYS A 786 -31.08 -52.61 17.03
N SER A 787 -30.68 -51.64 17.83
CA SER A 787 -31.57 -50.59 18.36
C SER A 787 -31.48 -49.33 17.52
N THR A 788 -32.63 -48.74 17.18
CA THR A 788 -32.69 -47.44 16.51
C THR A 788 -32.44 -46.34 17.55
N ILE A 789 -31.50 -45.44 17.26
CA ILE A 789 -31.19 -44.27 18.07
C ILE A 789 -31.43 -43.01 17.22
N GLU A 790 -32.00 -41.99 17.85
CA GLU A 790 -32.15 -40.66 17.28
C GLU A 790 -31.32 -39.69 18.11
N VAL A 791 -30.43 -38.95 17.45
CA VAL A 791 -29.60 -37.92 18.09
C VAL A 791 -29.97 -36.56 17.51
N THR A 792 -30.09 -35.54 18.38
CA THR A 792 -30.26 -34.17 17.93
C THR A 792 -28.96 -33.67 17.30
N GLU A 793 -29.05 -32.98 16.16
CA GLU A 793 -27.88 -32.38 15.53
C GLU A 793 -27.44 -31.11 16.26
N PHE A 794 -26.15 -30.81 16.16
CA PHE A 794 -25.63 -29.52 16.59
C PHE A 794 -26.04 -28.44 15.58
N LYS A 795 -26.28 -27.22 16.08
CA LYS A 795 -26.71 -26.06 15.28
C LYS A 795 -25.67 -25.66 14.24
N TYR A 796 -24.39 -25.71 14.62
CA TYR A 796 -23.26 -25.31 13.77
C TYR A 796 -22.59 -26.54 13.16
N ASP A 797 -22.05 -26.39 11.95
CA ASP A 797 -21.35 -27.46 11.24
C ASP A 797 -20.03 -27.85 11.94
N ALA A 798 -19.47 -29.00 11.53
CA ALA A 798 -18.28 -29.56 12.15
C ALA A 798 -17.03 -28.66 12.00
N GLU A 799 -16.86 -27.93 10.89
CA GLU A 799 -15.69 -27.06 10.69
C GLU A 799 -15.77 -25.83 11.59
N THR A 800 -16.94 -25.20 11.68
CA THR A 800 -17.18 -24.06 12.58
C THR A 800 -16.99 -24.46 14.04
N ARG A 801 -17.48 -25.65 14.43
CA ARG A 801 -17.27 -26.19 15.79
C ARG A 801 -15.82 -26.55 16.06
N ALA A 802 -15.10 -27.09 15.08
CA ALA A 802 -13.66 -27.36 15.20
C ALA A 802 -12.85 -26.06 15.37
N ALA A 803 -13.18 -25.01 14.62
CA ALA A 803 -12.55 -23.70 14.77
C ALA A 803 -12.82 -23.10 16.17
N ALA A 804 -14.06 -23.21 16.66
CA ALA A 804 -14.42 -22.77 18.01
C ALA A 804 -13.73 -23.60 19.11
N ALA A 805 -13.55 -24.90 18.91
CA ALA A 805 -12.79 -25.75 19.83
C ALA A 805 -11.30 -25.39 19.85
N GLN A 806 -10.69 -25.18 18.68
CA GLN A 806 -9.29 -24.73 18.57
C GLN A 806 -9.05 -23.40 19.27
N MET A 807 -9.99 -22.46 19.17
CA MET A 807 -9.94 -21.17 19.87
C MET A 807 -9.85 -21.32 21.41
N LEU A 808 -10.31 -22.45 21.96
CA LEU A 808 -10.31 -22.73 23.40
C LEU A 808 -9.05 -23.48 23.88
N ALA A 809 -8.04 -23.70 23.04
CA ALA A 809 -6.86 -24.47 23.44
C ALA A 809 -6.09 -23.81 24.60
N ASP A 810 -5.54 -24.63 25.50
CA ASP A 810 -4.87 -24.18 26.75
C ASP A 810 -3.63 -23.29 26.51
N ASN A 811 -3.01 -23.37 25.34
CA ASN A 811 -1.85 -22.57 24.96
C ASN A 811 -2.22 -21.19 24.37
N ILE A 812 -3.51 -20.92 24.16
CA ILE A 812 -4.01 -19.66 23.61
C ILE A 812 -4.51 -18.78 24.74
N GLY A 813 -4.02 -17.53 24.78
CA GLY A 813 -4.39 -16.55 25.79
C GLY A 813 -3.38 -16.40 26.93
N SER A 814 -3.48 -15.29 27.64
CA SER A 814 -2.52 -14.89 28.68
C SER A 814 -3.11 -14.92 30.10
N TYR A 815 -4.44 -14.97 30.23
CA TYR A 815 -5.12 -15.12 31.52
C TYR A 815 -5.49 -16.59 31.78
N ARG A 816 -4.78 -17.24 32.71
CA ARG A 816 -4.83 -18.70 32.94
C ARG A 816 -5.62 -19.19 34.15
N SER A 817 -6.20 -18.29 34.96
CA SER A 817 -6.85 -18.62 36.24
C SER A 817 -8.10 -19.51 36.06
N TRP A 818 -9.31 -18.95 36.21
CA TRP A 818 -10.56 -19.70 36.04
C TRP A 818 -10.78 -20.19 34.58
N SER A 819 -10.11 -19.57 33.61
CA SER A 819 -10.31 -19.83 32.17
C SER A 819 -9.98 -21.27 31.78
N ARG A 820 -8.92 -21.88 32.35
CA ARG A 820 -8.52 -23.25 32.05
C ARG A 820 -9.56 -24.27 32.50
N GLU A 821 -10.07 -24.10 33.72
CA GLU A 821 -11.14 -24.95 34.24
C GLU A 821 -12.42 -24.79 33.40
N ALA A 822 -12.79 -23.55 33.07
CA ALA A 822 -13.98 -23.29 32.26
C ALA A 822 -13.88 -23.90 30.84
N ARG A 823 -12.70 -23.84 30.20
CA ARG A 823 -12.45 -24.49 28.90
C ARG A 823 -12.53 -26.02 29.01
N GLY A 824 -11.90 -26.60 30.03
CA GLY A 824 -11.97 -28.04 30.30
C GLY A 824 -13.38 -28.54 30.65
N GLY A 825 -14.21 -27.69 31.27
CA GLY A 825 -15.62 -27.97 31.51
C GLY A 825 -16.40 -28.25 30.23
N ILE A 826 -16.13 -27.51 29.15
CA ILE A 826 -16.79 -27.70 27.85
C ILE A 826 -16.47 -29.08 27.26
N HIS A 827 -15.22 -29.56 27.40
CA HIS A 827 -14.84 -30.91 26.98
C HIS A 827 -15.68 -31.98 27.70
N ASN A 828 -15.83 -31.86 29.02
CA ASN A 828 -16.61 -32.82 29.82
C ASN A 828 -18.10 -32.76 29.48
N GLU A 829 -18.67 -31.57 29.29
CA GLU A 829 -20.06 -31.39 28.89
C GLU A 829 -20.33 -32.02 27.52
N LEU A 830 -19.49 -31.77 26.52
CA LEU A 830 -19.63 -32.37 25.20
C LEU A 830 -19.48 -33.89 25.26
N LYS A 831 -18.52 -34.40 26.03
CA LYS A 831 -18.33 -35.83 26.23
C LYS A 831 -19.59 -36.48 26.82
N ALA A 832 -20.11 -35.92 27.91
CA ALA A 832 -21.31 -36.43 28.57
C ALA A 832 -22.53 -36.38 27.66
N GLU A 833 -22.65 -35.33 26.84
CA GLU A 833 -23.70 -35.21 25.84
C GLU A 833 -23.64 -36.34 24.80
N VAL A 834 -22.46 -36.65 24.26
CA VAL A 834 -22.28 -37.73 23.28
C VAL A 834 -22.57 -39.10 23.90
N GLU A 835 -22.10 -39.33 25.13
CA GLU A 835 -22.38 -40.55 25.89
C GLU A 835 -23.88 -40.74 26.13
N SER A 836 -24.58 -39.67 26.53
CA SER A 836 -26.03 -39.65 26.74
C SER A 836 -26.80 -39.86 25.43
N ALA A 837 -26.43 -39.18 24.36
CA ALA A 837 -27.12 -39.25 23.07
C ALA A 837 -27.06 -40.65 22.44
N LEU A 838 -25.93 -41.37 22.61
CA LEU A 838 -25.76 -42.74 22.13
C LEU A 838 -26.14 -43.81 23.17
N ASN A 839 -26.51 -43.40 24.39
CA ASN A 839 -26.76 -44.30 25.53
C ASN A 839 -25.60 -45.28 25.77
N ILE A 840 -24.37 -44.77 25.78
CA ILE A 840 -23.14 -45.55 25.98
C ILE A 840 -22.49 -45.21 27.32
N PRO A 841 -21.91 -46.19 28.03
CA PRO A 841 -21.36 -45.98 29.37
C PRO A 841 -19.98 -45.31 29.37
N ASN A 842 -19.21 -45.42 28.27
CA ASN A 842 -17.86 -44.86 28.19
C ASN A 842 -17.46 -44.62 26.74
N LEU A 843 -17.25 -43.36 26.39
CA LEU A 843 -16.84 -42.93 25.05
C LEU A 843 -15.50 -43.53 24.61
N LYS A 844 -14.54 -43.67 25.53
CA LYS A 844 -13.17 -44.12 25.22
C LYS A 844 -13.09 -45.61 24.86
N ALA A 845 -14.05 -46.40 25.34
CA ALA A 845 -14.12 -47.84 25.11
C ALA A 845 -15.10 -48.21 23.98
N PHE A 846 -15.76 -47.22 23.37
CA PHE A 846 -16.79 -47.44 22.37
C PHE A 846 -16.20 -47.65 20.97
N SER A 847 -16.67 -48.66 20.25
CA SER A 847 -16.25 -48.95 18.87
C SER A 847 -17.29 -48.41 17.88
N ASP A 848 -16.86 -47.50 17.01
CA ASP A 848 -17.67 -46.86 15.98
C ASP A 848 -18.21 -47.85 14.92
N ALA A 849 -17.58 -49.02 14.77
CA ALA A 849 -18.05 -50.11 13.93
C ALA A 849 -19.46 -50.64 14.30
N GLN A 850 -19.93 -50.35 15.52
CA GLN A 850 -21.27 -50.70 15.98
C GLN A 850 -22.37 -49.76 15.48
N LEU A 851 -21.99 -48.61 14.88
CA LEU A 851 -22.90 -47.60 14.36
C LEU A 851 -23.12 -47.77 12.87
N THR A 852 -24.36 -47.59 12.42
CA THR A 852 -24.66 -47.39 11.00
C THR A 852 -24.02 -46.09 10.51
N ARG A 853 -23.69 -46.04 9.21
CA ARG A 853 -22.99 -44.92 8.56
C ARG A 853 -23.44 -43.51 9.02
N PRO A 854 -24.74 -43.15 9.07
CA PRO A 854 -25.15 -41.79 9.48
C PRO A 854 -24.74 -41.42 10.92
N LEU A 855 -24.96 -42.34 11.88
CA LEU A 855 -24.56 -42.13 13.28
C LEU A 855 -23.05 -42.22 13.46
N ARG A 856 -22.36 -43.05 12.67
CA ARG A 856 -20.90 -43.13 12.67
C ARG A 856 -20.27 -41.81 12.23
N GLU A 857 -20.78 -41.21 11.15
CA GLU A 857 -20.34 -39.90 10.67
C GLU A 857 -20.56 -38.82 11.76
N TRP A 858 -21.76 -38.78 12.36
CA TRP A 858 -22.03 -37.85 13.48
C TRP A 858 -21.10 -38.08 14.67
N TYR A 859 -20.85 -39.33 15.05
CA TYR A 859 -19.94 -39.67 16.14
C TYR A 859 -18.50 -39.22 15.87
N LEU A 860 -17.99 -39.47 14.66
CA LEU A 860 -16.64 -39.07 14.27
C LEU A 860 -16.47 -37.55 14.23
N GLU A 861 -17.50 -36.81 13.82
CA GLU A 861 -17.53 -35.35 13.92
C GLU A 861 -17.43 -34.87 15.37
N GLN A 862 -18.04 -35.58 16.34
CA GLN A 862 -17.94 -35.20 17.75
C GLN A 862 -16.56 -35.54 18.33
N GLN A 863 -15.98 -36.68 17.92
CA GLN A 863 -14.63 -37.06 18.31
C GLN A 863 -13.59 -36.05 17.83
N SER A 864 -13.73 -35.53 16.59
CA SER A 864 -12.79 -34.55 16.06
C SER A 864 -12.86 -33.23 16.83
N VAL A 865 -14.06 -32.77 17.21
CA VAL A 865 -14.23 -31.56 18.04
C VAL A 865 -13.71 -31.79 19.46
N LEU A 866 -14.00 -32.94 20.08
CA LEU A 866 -13.50 -33.30 21.41
C LEU A 866 -11.97 -33.32 21.47
N ALA A 867 -11.31 -33.85 20.43
CA ALA A 867 -9.84 -33.92 20.37
C ALA A 867 -9.16 -32.54 20.34
N LEU A 868 -9.89 -31.49 19.95
CA LEU A 868 -9.39 -30.11 19.89
C LEU A 868 -9.63 -29.33 21.18
N LEU A 869 -10.54 -29.80 22.05
CA LEU A 869 -10.83 -29.15 23.33
C LEU A 869 -9.79 -29.58 24.39
N PRO A 870 -9.37 -28.67 25.29
CA PRO A 870 -8.48 -29.05 26.38
C PRO A 870 -9.20 -30.01 27.35
N PRO A 871 -8.52 -31.07 27.82
CA PRO A 871 -9.10 -31.96 28.82
C PRO A 871 -9.27 -31.22 30.16
N ALA A 872 -10.32 -31.56 30.91
CA ALA A 872 -10.51 -30.99 32.23
C ALA A 872 -9.33 -31.31 33.16
N PRO A 873 -8.85 -30.33 33.97
CA PRO A 873 -7.84 -30.59 34.97
C PRO A 873 -8.33 -31.63 35.99
N PRO A 874 -7.45 -32.49 36.53
CA PRO A 874 -7.83 -33.40 37.59
C PRO A 874 -8.32 -32.62 38.82
N PRO A 875 -9.29 -33.14 39.59
CA PRO A 875 -9.86 -32.44 40.74
C PRO A 875 -8.75 -32.08 41.75
N PRO A 876 -8.85 -30.90 42.42
CA PRO A 876 -7.88 -30.49 43.42
C PRO A 876 -8.00 -31.41 44.65
N GLY A 877 -7.25 -32.51 44.67
CA GLY A 877 -7.32 -33.51 45.74
C GLY A 877 -6.67 -34.87 45.48
N GLY A 878 -5.85 -35.02 44.43
CA GLY A 878 -5.08 -36.23 44.18
C GLY A 878 -3.58 -35.95 44.22
N ALA A 879 -2.98 -35.92 45.41
CA ALA A 879 -1.52 -36.03 45.52
C ALA A 879 -1.06 -37.30 44.79
N PRO A 880 -0.08 -37.23 43.86
CA PRO A 880 0.67 -38.42 43.52
C PRO A 880 1.41 -38.82 44.79
N GLY A 881 1.16 -40.05 45.26
CA GLY A 881 1.84 -40.60 46.42
C GLY A 881 3.34 -40.37 46.33
N ALA A 882 3.90 -39.86 47.43
CA ALA A 882 5.34 -39.73 47.60
C ALA A 882 6.05 -41.01 47.14
N PRO A 883 7.08 -40.94 46.28
CA PRO A 883 7.98 -42.06 46.14
C PRO A 883 8.72 -42.20 47.47
N GLY A 884 8.58 -43.38 48.08
CA GLY A 884 9.34 -43.80 49.25
C GLY A 884 10.83 -43.58 49.01
N GLY A 885 11.50 -43.12 50.06
CA GLY A 885 12.86 -42.64 49.99
C GLY A 885 13.87 -43.67 49.51
N LEU A 886 14.87 -43.18 48.78
CA LEU A 886 16.20 -43.73 48.74
C LEU A 886 17.20 -42.56 48.72
N THR A 887 17.78 -42.34 49.90
CA THR A 887 19.17 -41.94 50.18
C THR A 887 19.88 -41.03 49.16
N GLU A 888 20.15 -39.81 49.60
CA GLU A 888 21.32 -39.03 49.16
C GLU A 888 22.61 -39.86 49.25
N PRO A 889 23.56 -39.60 48.34
CA PRO A 889 24.91 -39.36 48.82
C PRO A 889 25.45 -38.01 48.36
N SER A 890 25.79 -37.21 49.36
CA SER A 890 26.90 -36.26 49.46
C SER A 890 27.53 -35.74 48.16
N ALA A 891 27.41 -34.42 47.99
CA ALA A 891 28.35 -33.63 47.22
C ALA A 891 29.77 -33.73 47.81
N SER A 892 30.73 -34.20 47.02
CA SER A 892 32.14 -33.90 47.19
C SER A 892 32.56 -32.88 46.16
N ALA A 893 33.06 -31.76 46.65
CA ALA A 893 33.67 -30.68 45.88
C ALA A 893 34.90 -31.18 45.12
N GLU A 894 35.07 -30.72 43.88
CA GLU A 894 36.39 -30.56 43.28
C GLU A 894 36.43 -29.30 42.40
N LYS A 895 37.56 -28.60 42.51
CA LYS A 895 37.89 -27.27 42.01
C LYS A 895 38.25 -27.28 40.51
N PRO A 896 38.36 -26.09 39.87
CA PRO A 896 38.65 -25.96 38.45
C PRO A 896 40.15 -25.98 38.16
N GLU A 897 40.54 -26.41 36.95
CA GLU A 897 41.80 -26.00 36.31
C GLU A 897 41.75 -26.19 34.78
N HIS A 898 42.31 -25.18 34.10
CA HIS A 898 42.56 -24.93 32.67
C HIS A 898 41.43 -24.45 31.75
#